data_AF-A0A9W9PKC5-F1
#
_entry.id   AF-A0A9W9PKC5-F1
#
_cell.length_a   1.000
_cell.length_b   1.000
_cell.length_c   1.000
_cell.angle_alpha   90.00
_cell.angle_beta   90.00
_cell.angle_gamma   90.00
#
_symmetry.space_group_name_H-M   'P 1'
#
loop_
_entity.id
_entity.type
_entity.pdbx_description
1 polymer ?
#
loop_
_entity_poly.entity_id
_entity_poly.type
_entity_poly.pdbx_seq_one_letter_code
_entity_poly.pdbx_strand_id
1 'polypeptide(L)'
;MSSGFNSSRERAFWMGSDRPELQDGTGKLRELHFQDPELPYSGRPGVRAKHRLPTGRLPLFQLVGPSEPDSIAIFLPLLLFGMAQVEYDIRTIPETAAPRSLCLRFADKWTTPVAKVAKAVALFYLFVRAFFLFFGASWWSWATFYFECVVAFETHRNQAIVIAAHNYGDPNTGQHRERLRLLHSRDQGTDLPLVDILITCCGERAEVILDTYHSRIQSTAGQHVFSKAGNLNYALFDIQGPMKQPPEFITVLDADFIPAPHFLRATLPHLLRHPQLAIVGACQDFYNLPLDDPLDQSLDDWQRRLVPQLNQFGACFHGHSGAVIRRSILMEQGGFPTISFSEDVLISNILLGSGFQIISLPEMLQLGRSPESLQGHIAQRTRWGVGLIQLMLCLKNTPQNPVPANLRWGIAYQSAVILFVLVNRTAMQIFVPLALFSGQPLVPASSPLQFKGQGILALMFVASGWLFDWLFTAKSGFHGFVFGDQREIWLSWRYLVVLFKYLFDKPRSSGSAVTGSTLNPWNHNDTGDRFAGLKRDLWDAGVMVNVLSFFASDTGGILVGLAWPPILHMCYLIISSNWIPLACTFSPPVWENPMTAAMKPGDMDSRAMFSQTDLQRTLRPAGTRPPLGRANHYALLPVILVGLGLAVLSYCFGD
;
A
#
# COMPACT_ATOMS: atom_id res chain seq x y z
N MET A 1 -42.40 -36.74 -5.61
CA MET A 1 -42.21 -38.10 -5.06
C MET A 1 -40.76 -38.22 -4.63
N SER A 2 -40.39 -37.73 -3.45
CA SER A 2 -40.38 -38.47 -2.17
C SER A 2 -39.45 -39.69 -2.16
N SER A 3 -38.21 -39.47 -1.73
CA SER A 3 -37.43 -40.33 -0.80
C SER A 3 -36.24 -39.45 -0.36
N GLY A 4 -35.98 -39.13 0.90
CA GLY A 4 -36.30 -39.82 2.15
C GLY A 4 -35.10 -40.67 2.55
N PHE A 5 -34.04 -40.08 3.11
CA PHE A 5 -33.05 -40.82 3.87
C PHE A 5 -32.63 -40.06 5.14
N ASN A 6 -32.56 -40.87 6.19
CA ASN A 6 -32.60 -40.56 7.61
C ASN A 6 -31.30 -40.01 8.18
N SER A 7 -31.45 -39.26 9.27
CA SER A 7 -30.42 -38.99 10.27
C SER A 7 -29.92 -40.27 10.95
N SER A 8 -28.61 -40.46 11.07
CA SER A 8 -27.98 -41.07 12.25
C SER A 8 -26.48 -40.78 12.29
N ARG A 9 -25.98 -40.58 13.52
CA ARG A 9 -24.60 -40.28 13.89
C ARG A 9 -23.65 -41.38 13.45
N GLU A 10 -22.43 -41.04 13.02
CA GLU A 10 -21.24 -41.85 13.33
C GLU A 10 -19.94 -41.05 13.20
N ARG A 11 -19.03 -41.29 14.15
CA ARG A 11 -17.65 -40.80 14.21
C ARG A 11 -16.84 -41.57 13.16
N ALA A 12 -15.89 -40.93 12.49
CA ALA A 12 -14.88 -41.66 11.70
C ALA A 12 -13.47 -41.15 12.01
N PHE A 13 -12.71 -42.02 12.69
CA PHE A 13 -11.26 -42.03 12.77
C PHE A 13 -10.74 -43.07 11.75
N TRP A 14 -9.84 -42.65 10.84
CA TRP A 14 -8.69 -43.35 10.20
C TRP A 14 -8.75 -44.78 9.59
N MET A 15 -8.25 -44.96 8.33
CA MET A 15 -7.10 -45.83 7.91
C MET A 15 -6.88 -45.97 6.37
N GLY A 16 -5.61 -45.84 5.92
CA GLY A 16 -4.95 -46.49 4.74
C GLY A 16 -5.13 -45.83 3.35
N SER A 17 -4.13 -45.68 2.47
CA SER A 17 -2.87 -46.43 2.26
C SER A 17 -1.70 -45.55 1.73
N ASP A 18 -0.48 -46.02 2.01
CA ASP A 18 0.85 -45.64 1.50
C ASP A 18 1.57 -44.43 2.13
N ARG A 19 2.24 -44.69 3.26
CA ARG A 19 3.38 -43.92 3.79
C ARG A 19 4.64 -44.78 3.72
N PRO A 20 5.82 -44.23 3.37
CA PRO A 20 7.09 -44.77 3.84
C PRO A 20 7.25 -44.44 5.33
N GLU A 21 7.61 -45.45 6.10
CA GLU A 21 7.74 -45.44 7.55
C GLU A 21 8.79 -44.46 8.07
N LEU A 22 8.44 -43.70 9.10
CA LEU A 22 9.34 -43.27 10.17
C LEU A 22 8.50 -43.21 11.46
N GLN A 23 8.38 -44.37 12.10
CA GLN A 23 7.79 -44.51 13.43
C GLN A 23 8.84 -44.18 14.50
N ASP A 24 8.61 -43.11 15.26
CA ASP A 24 9.00 -43.03 16.67
C ASP A 24 7.81 -43.59 17.45
N GLY A 25 8.05 -44.66 18.21
CA GLY A 25 7.06 -45.60 18.74
C GLY A 25 6.15 -45.09 19.86
N THR A 26 5.63 -43.86 19.76
CA THR A 26 4.78 -43.27 20.81
C THR A 26 3.37 -42.86 20.35
N GLY A 27 3.03 -42.98 19.07
CA GLY A 27 1.64 -42.84 18.57
C GLY A 27 0.96 -41.48 18.85
N LYS A 28 1.70 -40.47 19.32
CA LYS A 28 1.22 -39.09 19.48
C LYS A 28 1.51 -38.31 18.20
N LEU A 29 0.51 -37.60 17.68
CA LEU A 29 0.75 -36.45 16.80
C LEU A 29 1.78 -35.56 17.51
N ARG A 30 2.95 -35.33 16.90
CA ARG A 30 3.88 -34.34 17.42
C ARG A 30 3.21 -32.97 17.28
N GLU A 31 2.68 -32.47 18.38
CA GLU A 31 2.48 -31.03 18.57
C GLU A 31 3.86 -30.39 18.38
N LEU A 32 4.07 -29.75 17.22
CA LEU A 32 5.19 -28.86 17.04
C LEU A 32 4.88 -27.59 17.81
N HIS A 33 5.29 -27.57 19.08
CA HIS A 33 5.40 -26.33 19.82
C HIS A 33 6.40 -25.44 19.09
N PHE A 34 5.89 -24.47 18.34
CA PHE A 34 6.66 -23.27 18.02
C PHE A 34 6.90 -22.55 19.34
N GLN A 35 8.03 -22.86 19.99
CA GLN A 35 8.58 -21.96 20.98
C GLN A 35 8.93 -20.68 20.23
N ASP A 36 8.13 -19.63 20.44
CA ASP A 36 8.64 -18.27 20.28
C ASP A 36 9.99 -18.25 21.01
N PRO A 37 11.09 -17.78 20.40
CA PRO A 37 12.25 -17.42 21.20
C PRO A 37 11.71 -16.45 22.26
N GLU A 38 11.77 -16.83 23.53
CA GLU A 38 11.25 -16.04 24.64
C GLU A 38 11.89 -14.65 24.55
N LEU A 39 11.20 -13.72 23.89
CA LEU A 39 11.57 -12.32 23.95
C LEU A 39 11.38 -11.96 25.42
N PRO A 40 12.41 -11.51 26.13
CA PRO A 40 12.27 -11.14 27.53
C PRO A 40 11.26 -9.99 27.62
N TYR A 41 10.00 -10.34 27.95
CA TYR A 41 8.89 -9.40 28.07
C TYR A 41 9.04 -8.57 29.35
N SER A 42 10.05 -7.70 29.38
CA SER A 42 10.33 -6.74 30.45
C SER A 42 9.53 -5.43 30.31
N GLY A 43 8.34 -5.50 29.69
CA GLY A 43 7.45 -4.35 29.52
C GLY A 43 6.65 -4.04 30.78
N ARG A 44 6.27 -2.77 30.97
CA ARG A 44 5.31 -2.33 32.00
C ARG A 44 4.05 -3.23 31.97
N PRO A 45 3.42 -3.55 33.12
CA PRO A 45 2.21 -4.37 33.13
C PRO A 45 1.16 -3.77 32.19
N GLY A 46 0.75 -4.55 31.19
CA GLY A 46 -0.27 -4.17 30.22
C GLY A 46 -1.66 -4.10 30.85
N VAL A 47 -2.54 -3.32 30.25
CA VAL A 47 -3.94 -3.19 30.70
C VAL A 47 -4.71 -4.45 30.28
N ARG A 48 -5.35 -5.13 31.24
CA ARG A 48 -6.24 -6.27 30.93
C ARG A 48 -7.45 -5.80 30.14
N ALA A 49 -7.72 -6.44 29.00
CA ALA A 49 -8.92 -6.19 28.23
C ALA A 49 -9.93 -7.30 28.51
N LYS A 50 -11.11 -6.92 29.03
CA LYS A 50 -12.25 -7.83 29.16
C LYS A 50 -13.02 -7.82 27.86
N HIS A 51 -13.09 -8.98 27.20
CA HIS A 51 -13.93 -9.14 26.02
C HIS A 51 -15.12 -10.05 26.34
N ARG A 52 -16.31 -9.69 25.86
CA ARG A 52 -17.52 -10.51 26.04
C ARG A 52 -17.72 -11.34 24.78
N LEU A 53 -17.54 -12.65 24.87
CA LEU A 53 -17.97 -13.56 23.81
C LEU A 53 -19.49 -13.77 23.92
N PRO A 54 -20.27 -13.64 22.85
CA PRO A 54 -21.64 -14.09 22.84
C PRO A 54 -21.66 -15.63 22.88
N THR A 55 -21.91 -16.21 24.04
CA THR A 55 -22.15 -17.65 24.18
C THR A 55 -23.51 -17.97 23.56
N GLY A 56 -23.51 -18.68 22.43
CA GLY A 56 -24.72 -18.91 21.65
C GLY A 56 -25.76 -19.80 22.34
N ARG A 57 -27.00 -19.30 22.42
CA ARG A 57 -28.26 -19.98 22.04
C ARG A 57 -29.33 -18.89 21.81
N LEU A 58 -29.94 -18.90 20.62
CA LEU A 58 -31.07 -18.05 20.21
C LEU A 58 -32.31 -18.28 21.08
N PRO A 59 -33.23 -17.32 21.20
CA PRO A 59 -34.64 -17.63 21.11
C PRO A 59 -35.09 -17.59 19.64
N LEU A 60 -35.67 -18.69 19.18
CA LEU A 60 -36.66 -18.71 18.11
C LEU A 60 -37.78 -17.70 18.46
N PHE A 61 -38.23 -16.88 17.51
CA PHE A 61 -39.59 -16.98 16.95
C PHE A 61 -39.84 -15.96 15.82
N GLN A 62 -40.72 -16.40 14.91
CA GLN A 62 -41.18 -15.80 13.66
C GLN A 62 -42.05 -14.54 13.84
N LEU A 63 -42.10 -13.77 12.76
CA LEU A 63 -43.09 -12.75 12.40
C LEU A 63 -44.55 -13.20 12.59
N VAL A 64 -45.34 -12.41 13.32
CA VAL A 64 -46.75 -12.06 13.03
C VAL A 64 -47.01 -10.67 13.65
N GLY A 65 -47.61 -9.73 12.92
CA GLY A 65 -48.35 -8.59 13.51
C GLY A 65 -49.79 -8.61 12.99
N PRO A 66 -50.63 -7.60 13.25
CA PRO A 66 -50.77 -6.74 14.43
C PRO A 66 -52.18 -6.92 15.07
N SER A 67 -52.35 -6.79 16.40
CA SER A 67 -53.65 -6.40 17.01
C SER A 67 -53.56 -6.23 18.53
N GLU A 68 -53.98 -5.05 18.95
CA GLU A 68 -54.48 -4.64 20.27
C GLU A 68 -53.54 -4.45 21.48
N PRO A 69 -53.79 -3.37 22.25
CA PRO A 69 -53.05 -3.02 23.46
C PRO A 69 -53.65 -3.73 24.67
N ASP A 70 -52.88 -3.74 25.77
CA ASP A 70 -53.28 -4.19 27.09
C ASP A 70 -53.36 -5.71 27.27
N SER A 71 -52.30 -6.29 27.83
CA SER A 71 -52.36 -7.18 29.01
C SER A 71 -51.00 -7.83 29.26
N ILE A 72 -50.80 -8.18 30.54
CA ILE A 72 -49.81 -9.13 31.09
C ILE A 72 -48.52 -8.49 31.64
N ALA A 73 -48.67 -7.97 32.86
CA ALA A 73 -47.74 -8.33 33.92
C ALA A 73 -47.97 -9.80 34.33
N ILE A 74 -46.91 -10.44 34.82
CA ILE A 74 -46.84 -11.80 35.41
C ILE A 74 -46.58 -12.93 34.39
N PHE A 75 -45.31 -13.23 34.11
CA PHE A 75 -44.67 -14.49 34.54
C PHE A 75 -43.18 -14.51 34.15
N LEU A 76 -42.37 -15.08 35.07
CA LEU A 76 -41.11 -15.80 34.87
C LEU A 76 -39.77 -15.10 35.24
N PRO A 77 -39.13 -15.52 36.36
CA PRO A 77 -37.73 -15.23 36.65
C PRO A 77 -36.86 -16.23 35.89
N LEU A 78 -36.33 -15.87 34.72
CA LEU A 78 -35.36 -16.70 33.99
C LEU A 78 -34.64 -15.83 32.96
N LEU A 79 -33.49 -15.25 33.33
CA LEU A 79 -32.38 -14.91 32.41
C LEU A 79 -31.13 -14.42 33.20
N LEU A 80 -30.75 -15.16 34.25
CA LEU A 80 -29.34 -15.22 34.68
C LEU A 80 -28.62 -16.22 33.77
N PHE A 81 -28.39 -15.86 32.50
CA PHE A 81 -27.47 -16.59 31.65
C PHE A 81 -26.11 -15.89 31.71
N GLY A 82 -25.16 -16.52 32.39
CA GLY A 82 -23.80 -16.04 32.52
C GLY A 82 -23.14 -15.94 31.14
N MET A 83 -22.91 -14.72 30.67
CA MET A 83 -21.97 -14.47 29.59
C MET A 83 -20.57 -14.76 30.11
N ALA A 84 -19.86 -15.72 29.52
CA ALA A 84 -18.45 -15.95 29.85
C ALA A 84 -17.64 -14.73 29.38
N GLN A 85 -17.14 -13.93 30.32
CA GLN A 85 -16.12 -12.92 30.02
C GLN A 85 -14.78 -13.64 29.89
N VAL A 86 -14.20 -13.61 28.69
CA VAL A 86 -12.82 -14.07 28.49
C VAL A 86 -11.92 -12.85 28.65
N GLU A 87 -11.04 -12.88 29.65
CA GLU A 87 -10.04 -11.85 29.88
C GLU A 87 -8.78 -12.22 29.10
N TYR A 88 -8.34 -11.33 28.22
CA TYR A 88 -7.14 -11.52 27.42
C TYR A 88 -5.95 -10.74 28.02
N ASP A 89 -4.79 -11.39 28.15
CA ASP A 89 -3.54 -10.69 28.51
C ASP A 89 -2.98 -9.98 27.27
N ILE A 90 -3.22 -8.67 27.21
CA ILE A 90 -2.71 -7.77 26.17
C ILE A 90 -1.62 -6.91 26.78
N ARG A 91 -0.41 -7.00 26.22
CA ARG A 91 0.73 -6.19 26.67
C ARG A 91 1.25 -5.30 25.56
N THR A 92 1.74 -4.13 25.99
CA THR A 92 2.53 -3.26 25.12
C THR A 92 3.95 -3.80 25.07
N ILE A 93 4.41 -4.15 23.87
CA ILE A 93 5.80 -4.50 23.62
C ILE A 93 6.55 -3.17 23.42
N PRO A 94 7.63 -2.91 24.19
CA PRO A 94 8.47 -1.75 23.93
C PRO A 94 9.01 -1.83 22.50
N GLU A 95 9.05 -0.71 21.79
CA GLU A 95 9.89 -0.65 20.59
C GLU A 95 11.30 -1.05 21.01
N THR A 96 11.87 -2.06 20.36
CA THR A 96 13.28 -2.39 20.51
C THR A 96 14.04 -1.15 20.10
N ALA A 97 14.53 -0.40 21.09
CA ALA A 97 15.33 0.79 20.92
C ALA A 97 16.71 0.39 20.40
N ALA A 98 16.77 -0.13 19.17
CA ALA A 98 18.02 -0.13 18.44
C ALA A 98 18.49 1.33 18.39
N PRO A 99 19.72 1.63 18.80
CA PRO A 99 20.20 3.01 18.83
C PRO A 99 20.07 3.61 17.43
N ARG A 100 19.17 4.59 17.28
CA ARG A 100 19.01 5.31 16.01
C ARG A 100 20.33 6.00 15.68
N SER A 101 20.80 5.82 14.45
CA SER A 101 22.01 6.48 13.96
C SER A 101 21.92 8.00 14.15
N LEU A 102 23.07 8.68 14.22
CA LEU A 102 23.10 10.14 14.31
C LEU A 102 22.32 10.80 13.14
N CYS A 103 22.42 10.21 11.95
CA CYS A 103 21.71 10.64 10.75
C CYS A 103 20.18 10.56 10.92
N LEU A 104 19.66 9.45 11.46
CA LEU A 104 18.22 9.29 11.70
C LEU A 104 17.70 10.31 12.72
N ARG A 105 18.42 10.53 13.81
CA ARG A 105 18.06 11.54 14.82
C ARG A 105 18.08 12.96 14.26
N PHE A 106 19.05 13.26 13.40
CA PHE A 106 19.12 14.54 12.70
C PHE A 106 17.92 14.70 11.77
N ALA A 107 17.63 13.69 10.95
CA ALA A 107 16.48 13.70 10.05
C ALA A 107 15.18 13.91 10.83
N ASP A 108 14.90 13.09 11.85
CA ASP A 108 13.72 13.21 12.72
C ASP A 108 13.50 14.63 13.27
N LYS A 109 14.58 15.25 13.76
CA LYS A 109 14.54 16.60 14.35
C LYS A 109 14.23 17.68 13.32
N TRP A 110 14.76 17.56 12.10
CA TRP A 110 14.74 18.63 11.10
C TRP A 110 13.69 18.47 10.00
N THR A 111 13.13 17.27 9.77
CA THR A 111 12.15 17.05 8.68
C THR A 111 10.97 18.02 8.77
N THR A 112 10.34 18.18 9.95
CA THR A 112 9.16 19.05 10.09
C THR A 112 9.48 20.55 9.98
N PRO A 113 10.50 21.10 10.67
CA PRO A 113 10.90 22.49 10.47
C PRO A 113 11.23 22.79 9.00
N VAL A 114 11.97 21.91 8.33
CA VAL A 114 12.31 22.07 6.92
C VAL A 114 11.07 21.97 6.04
N ALA A 115 10.11 21.09 6.33
CA ALA A 115 8.84 21.03 5.60
C ALA A 115 8.08 22.37 5.64
N LYS A 116 8.04 23.02 6.82
CA LYS A 116 7.40 24.34 6.99
C LYS A 116 8.11 25.42 6.18
N VAL A 117 9.45 25.44 6.23
CA VAL A 117 10.27 26.41 5.48
C VAL A 117 10.14 26.18 3.98
N ALA A 118 10.28 24.95 3.51
CA ALA A 118 10.17 24.61 2.09
C ALA A 118 8.81 25.02 1.51
N LYS A 119 7.72 24.75 2.24
CA LYS A 119 6.38 25.19 1.85
C LYS A 119 6.26 26.72 1.77
N ALA A 120 6.79 27.43 2.76
CA ALA A 120 6.75 28.90 2.78
C ALA A 120 7.57 29.53 1.64
N VAL A 121 8.78 29.01 1.40
CA VAL A 121 9.66 29.44 0.31
C VAL A 121 9.01 29.19 -1.05
N ALA A 122 8.41 28.01 -1.26
CA ALA A 122 7.71 27.69 -2.48
C ALA A 122 6.52 28.62 -2.75
N LEU A 123 5.68 28.88 -1.73
CA LEU A 123 4.55 29.82 -1.87
C LEU A 123 5.01 31.24 -2.17
N PHE A 124 6.07 31.72 -1.51
CA PHE A 124 6.63 33.04 -1.77
C PHE A 124 7.23 33.14 -3.17
N TYR A 125 7.99 32.13 -3.59
CA TYR A 125 8.53 32.02 -4.95
C TYR A 125 7.42 32.07 -6.00
N LEU A 126 6.38 31.24 -5.86
CA LEU A 126 5.26 31.19 -6.81
C LEU A 126 4.47 32.50 -6.84
N PHE A 127 4.30 33.18 -5.71
CA PHE A 127 3.68 34.49 -5.66
C PHE A 127 4.48 35.53 -6.45
N VAL A 128 5.79 35.60 -6.24
CA VAL A 128 6.68 36.53 -6.97
C VAL A 128 6.71 36.19 -8.47
N ARG A 129 6.75 34.90 -8.83
CA ARG A 129 6.65 34.44 -10.23
C ARG A 129 5.35 34.88 -10.87
N ALA A 130 4.21 34.64 -10.20
CA ALA A 130 2.90 35.05 -10.67
C ALA A 130 2.82 36.57 -10.91
N PHE A 131 3.34 37.36 -9.97
CA PHE A 131 3.38 38.82 -10.11
C PHE A 131 4.09 39.25 -11.39
N PHE A 132 5.30 38.74 -11.66
CA PHE A 132 6.06 39.12 -12.85
C PHE A 132 5.48 38.61 -14.17
N LEU A 133 4.63 37.58 -14.15
CA LEU A 133 3.97 37.10 -15.37
C LEU A 133 2.97 38.11 -15.96
N PHE A 134 2.38 38.96 -15.13
CA PHE A 134 1.45 39.98 -15.61
C PHE A 134 2.12 41.14 -16.37
N PHE A 135 3.45 41.23 -16.34
CA PHE A 135 4.23 42.32 -16.96
C PHE A 135 4.92 41.85 -18.24
N GLY A 136 4.14 41.36 -19.22
CA GLY A 136 4.63 41.05 -20.56
C GLY A 136 5.19 39.62 -20.75
N ALA A 137 4.64 38.64 -20.03
CA ALA A 137 5.05 37.25 -20.19
C ALA A 137 4.51 36.62 -21.48
N SER A 138 5.36 35.77 -22.09
CA SER A 138 4.97 34.89 -23.18
C SER A 138 4.08 33.74 -22.67
N TRP A 139 3.37 33.07 -23.58
CA TRP A 139 2.70 31.81 -23.27
C TRP A 139 3.66 30.76 -22.68
N TRP A 140 4.91 30.71 -23.16
CA TRP A 140 5.95 29.80 -22.63
C TRP A 140 6.28 30.06 -21.17
N SER A 141 6.29 31.32 -20.76
CA SER A 141 6.47 31.72 -19.36
C SER A 141 5.28 31.30 -18.49
N TRP A 142 4.04 31.47 -18.98
CA TRP A 142 2.83 31.00 -18.29
C TRP A 142 2.79 29.48 -18.15
N ALA A 143 3.10 28.76 -19.22
CA ALA A 143 3.15 27.30 -19.20
C ALA A 143 4.25 26.77 -18.27
N THR A 144 5.42 27.41 -18.25
CA THR A 144 6.50 27.08 -17.30
C THR A 144 6.03 27.26 -15.86
N PHE A 145 5.42 28.41 -15.54
CA PHE A 145 4.88 28.68 -14.21
C PHE A 145 3.80 27.67 -13.80
N TYR A 146 2.94 27.26 -14.72
CA TYR A 146 1.95 26.22 -14.47
C TYR A 146 2.59 24.91 -14.00
N PHE A 147 3.63 24.42 -14.69
CA PHE A 147 4.33 23.21 -14.26
C PHE A 147 5.14 23.41 -12.98
N GLU A 148 5.67 24.61 -12.71
CA GLU A 148 6.24 24.95 -11.41
C GLU A 148 5.19 24.80 -10.29
N CYS A 149 3.95 25.23 -10.53
CA CYS A 149 2.84 25.05 -9.59
C CYS A 149 2.47 23.58 -9.40
N VAL A 150 2.48 22.77 -10.47
CA VAL A 150 2.24 21.32 -10.38
C VAL A 150 3.29 20.63 -9.51
N VAL A 151 4.58 20.90 -9.75
CA VAL A 151 5.68 20.32 -8.95
C VAL A 151 5.59 20.76 -7.49
N ALA A 152 5.27 22.04 -7.25
CA ALA A 152 5.02 22.54 -5.90
C ALA A 152 3.81 21.87 -5.25
N PHE A 153 2.72 21.63 -5.99
CA PHE A 153 1.54 20.93 -5.47
C PHE A 153 1.86 19.50 -5.01
N GLU A 154 2.60 18.73 -5.81
CA GLU A 154 2.99 17.37 -5.45
C GLU A 154 3.87 17.33 -4.20
N THR A 155 4.89 18.19 -4.14
CA THR A 155 5.79 18.28 -2.98
C THR A 155 5.10 18.83 -1.73
N HIS A 156 4.21 19.82 -1.87
CA HIS A 156 3.43 20.38 -0.77
C HIS A 156 2.51 19.35 -0.11
N ARG A 157 1.99 18.37 -0.86
CA ARG A 157 1.15 17.32 -0.29
C ARG A 157 1.92 16.51 0.75
N ASN A 158 3.14 16.09 0.44
CA ASN A 158 3.98 15.33 1.37
C ASN A 158 4.41 16.18 2.57
N GLN A 159 4.78 17.44 2.33
CA GLN A 159 5.09 18.40 3.40
C GLN A 159 3.89 18.63 4.33
N ALA A 160 2.68 18.74 3.78
CA ALA A 160 1.46 18.93 4.55
C ALA A 160 1.14 17.71 5.42
N ILE A 161 1.32 16.48 4.90
CA ILE A 161 1.15 15.24 5.67
C ILE A 161 2.14 15.20 6.85
N VAL A 162 3.41 15.52 6.61
CA VAL A 162 4.44 15.59 7.67
C VAL A 162 4.08 16.61 8.75
N ILE A 163 3.68 17.82 8.34
CA ILE A 163 3.33 18.89 9.26
C ILE A 163 2.08 18.51 10.06
N ALA A 164 1.07 17.94 9.41
CA ALA A 164 -0.14 17.47 10.07
C ALA A 164 0.20 16.36 11.08
N ALA A 165 0.93 15.33 10.65
CA ALA A 165 1.35 14.23 11.51
C ALA A 165 2.13 14.72 12.74
N HIS A 166 3.02 15.72 12.58
CA HIS A 166 3.73 16.32 13.71
C HIS A 166 2.82 17.08 14.67
N ASN A 167 1.85 17.84 14.17
CA ASN A 167 0.90 18.58 15.01
C ASN A 167 -0.07 17.64 15.74
N TYR A 168 -0.47 16.53 15.10
CA TYR A 168 -1.28 15.50 15.74
C TYR A 168 -0.46 14.66 16.73
N GLY A 169 0.82 14.41 16.44
CA GLY A 169 1.74 13.63 17.26
C GLY A 169 2.42 14.39 18.40
N ASP A 170 1.90 15.57 18.82
CA ASP A 170 2.37 16.23 20.04
C ASP A 170 2.21 15.24 21.23
N PRO A 171 3.28 14.93 21.98
CA PRO A 171 3.24 14.04 23.14
C PRO A 171 2.24 14.48 24.21
N ASN A 172 1.78 15.73 24.20
CA ASN A 172 0.75 16.23 25.12
C ASN A 172 -0.69 16.04 24.62
N THR A 173 -0.92 15.72 23.34
CA THR A 173 -2.29 15.64 22.78
C THR A 173 -2.62 14.46 21.86
N GLY A 174 -1.68 13.60 21.42
CA GLY A 174 -2.01 12.56 20.42
C GLY A 174 -1.24 11.25 20.47
N GLN A 175 -2.02 10.19 20.74
CA GLN A 175 -1.74 8.74 20.69
C GLN A 175 -0.55 8.29 19.81
N HIS A 176 0.63 8.09 20.43
CA HIS A 176 1.58 7.10 19.91
C HIS A 176 0.91 5.72 20.01
N ARG A 177 0.57 5.09 18.88
CA ARG A 177 -0.12 3.79 18.91
C ARG A 177 0.84 2.72 19.45
N GLU A 178 0.49 2.18 20.61
CA GLU A 178 1.26 1.14 21.30
C GLU A 178 1.39 -0.11 20.43
N ARG A 179 2.55 -0.76 20.44
CA ARG A 179 2.73 -2.07 19.82
C ARG A 179 2.13 -3.14 20.74
N LEU A 180 0.94 -3.63 20.43
CA LEU A 180 0.23 -4.57 21.30
C LEU A 180 0.54 -6.01 20.93
N ARG A 181 0.54 -6.90 21.93
CA ARG A 181 0.66 -8.33 21.72
C ARG A 181 -0.28 -9.10 22.64
N LEU A 182 -0.93 -10.10 22.05
CA LEU A 182 -1.65 -11.13 22.78
C LEU A 182 -0.65 -12.16 23.32
N LEU A 183 -0.61 -12.30 24.65
CA LEU A 183 0.29 -13.25 25.30
C LEU A 183 -0.47 -14.48 25.79
N HIS A 184 0.23 -15.61 25.75
CA HIS A 184 -0.18 -16.83 26.42
C HIS A 184 0.26 -16.72 27.89
N SER A 185 -0.65 -16.98 28.83
CA SER A 185 -0.34 -16.91 30.27
C SER A 185 -0.57 -18.28 30.90
N ARG A 186 0.49 -19.10 30.96
CA ARG A 186 0.46 -20.42 31.65
C ARG A 186 0.11 -20.28 33.13
N ASP A 187 0.59 -19.21 33.78
CA ASP A 187 0.38 -18.99 35.21
C ASP A 187 -1.07 -18.58 35.59
N GLN A 188 -1.92 -18.26 34.60
CA GLN A 188 -3.30 -17.80 34.83
C GLN A 188 -4.36 -18.66 34.14
N GLY A 189 -3.97 -19.79 33.52
CA GLY A 189 -4.92 -20.73 32.91
C GLY A 189 -5.67 -20.22 31.68
N THR A 190 -5.24 -19.11 31.07
CA THR A 190 -5.78 -18.62 29.81
C THR A 190 -4.95 -19.17 28.64
N ASP A 191 -5.25 -20.39 28.23
CA ASP A 191 -4.82 -20.88 26.93
C ASP A 191 -5.49 -20.04 25.85
N LEU A 192 -4.70 -19.35 25.04
CA LEU A 192 -5.20 -18.75 23.82
C LEU A 192 -5.77 -19.88 22.94
N PRO A 193 -6.95 -19.70 22.33
CA PRO A 193 -7.51 -20.72 21.46
C PRO A 193 -6.54 -20.96 20.30
N LEU A 194 -6.14 -22.22 20.12
CA LEU A 194 -5.43 -22.64 18.92
C LEU A 194 -6.43 -22.61 17.75
N VAL A 195 -5.99 -22.05 16.63
CA VAL A 195 -6.76 -22.03 15.40
C VAL A 195 -5.99 -22.86 14.38
N ASP A 196 -6.57 -23.97 13.97
CA ASP A 196 -6.04 -24.76 12.86
C ASP A 196 -6.42 -24.07 11.55
N ILE A 197 -5.41 -23.65 10.79
CA ILE A 197 -5.60 -23.11 9.45
C ILE A 197 -5.37 -24.25 8.46
N LEU A 198 -6.46 -24.77 7.90
CA LEU A 198 -6.41 -25.77 6.84
C LEU A 198 -6.24 -25.07 5.49
N ILE A 199 -5.07 -25.20 4.88
CA ILE A 199 -4.82 -24.75 3.50
C ILE A 199 -4.81 -25.99 2.62
N THR A 200 -5.88 -26.21 1.87
CA THR A 200 -5.97 -27.33 0.93
C THR A 200 -5.20 -27.02 -0.34
N CYS A 201 -4.29 -27.92 -0.70
CA CYS A 201 -3.42 -27.81 -1.88
C CYS A 201 -3.75 -28.88 -2.93
N CYS A 202 -3.16 -28.74 -4.12
CA CYS A 202 -3.23 -29.79 -5.14
C CYS A 202 -2.59 -31.10 -4.61
N GLY A 203 -3.23 -32.23 -4.89
CA GLY A 203 -2.81 -33.54 -4.37
C GLY A 203 -3.60 -34.04 -3.15
N GLU A 204 -4.39 -33.18 -2.51
CA GLU A 204 -5.34 -33.58 -1.48
C GLU A 204 -6.55 -34.34 -2.06
N ARG A 205 -7.22 -35.14 -1.20
CA ARG A 205 -8.45 -35.83 -1.60
C ARG A 205 -9.49 -34.81 -2.07
N ALA A 206 -10.15 -35.10 -3.20
CA ALA A 206 -11.15 -34.20 -3.79
C ALA A 206 -12.25 -33.80 -2.79
N GLU A 207 -12.65 -34.70 -1.90
CA GLU A 207 -13.61 -34.43 -0.81
C GLU A 207 -13.13 -33.30 0.13
N VAL A 208 -11.84 -33.32 0.50
CA VAL A 208 -11.26 -32.31 1.39
C VAL A 208 -11.20 -30.96 0.68
N ILE A 209 -10.79 -30.96 -0.60
CA ILE A 209 -10.78 -29.75 -1.42
C ILE A 209 -12.20 -29.20 -1.59
N LEU A 210 -13.19 -30.03 -1.89
CA LEU A 210 -14.57 -29.60 -2.10
C LEU A 210 -15.26 -29.11 -0.82
N ASP A 211 -14.82 -29.56 0.36
CA ASP A 211 -15.36 -29.13 1.65
C ASP A 211 -14.76 -27.80 2.14
N THR A 212 -13.54 -27.45 1.71
CA THR A 212 -12.85 -26.23 2.16
C THR A 212 -12.78 -25.13 1.10
N TYR A 213 -12.79 -25.50 -0.19
CA TYR A 213 -12.70 -24.57 -1.30
C TYR A 213 -14.10 -24.12 -1.71
N HIS A 214 -14.35 -22.84 -1.52
CA HIS A 214 -15.56 -22.20 -2.03
C HIS A 214 -15.19 -21.11 -3.03
N SER A 215 -15.90 -21.10 -4.14
CA SER A 215 -15.80 -20.03 -5.14
C SER A 215 -17.19 -19.59 -5.55
N ARG A 216 -17.37 -18.29 -5.74
CA ARG A 216 -18.62 -17.78 -6.30
C ARG A 216 -18.81 -18.32 -7.72
N ILE A 217 -20.03 -18.73 -8.04
CA ILE A 217 -20.41 -19.06 -9.42
C ILE A 217 -20.28 -17.80 -10.30
N GLN A 218 -19.67 -17.93 -11.47
CA GLN A 218 -19.54 -16.83 -12.41
C GLN A 218 -20.92 -16.48 -12.97
N SER A 219 -21.35 -15.21 -12.84
CA SER A 219 -22.64 -14.77 -13.38
C SER A 219 -22.65 -14.92 -14.90
N THR A 220 -23.65 -15.62 -15.42
CA THR A 220 -23.86 -15.88 -16.85
C THR A 220 -24.49 -14.70 -17.61
N ALA A 221 -24.80 -13.59 -16.94
CA ALA A 221 -25.67 -12.53 -17.48
C ALA A 221 -25.01 -11.15 -17.66
N GLY A 222 -23.79 -11.08 -18.22
CA GLY A 222 -23.18 -9.82 -18.66
C GLY A 222 -22.94 -8.75 -17.58
N GLN A 223 -23.17 -9.06 -16.30
CA GLN A 223 -22.86 -8.18 -15.18
C GLN A 223 -21.34 -8.21 -14.93
N HIS A 224 -20.75 -7.02 -14.79
CA HIS A 224 -19.33 -6.88 -14.45
C HIS A 224 -19.15 -7.30 -12.99
N VAL A 225 -18.77 -8.55 -12.76
CA VAL A 225 -18.64 -9.08 -11.41
C VAL A 225 -17.19 -8.96 -10.96
N PHE A 226 -16.93 -7.95 -10.12
CA PHE A 226 -15.63 -7.68 -9.51
C PHE A 226 -15.10 -8.94 -8.84
N SER A 227 -14.00 -9.50 -9.38
CA SER A 227 -13.57 -10.86 -9.09
C SER A 227 -13.24 -11.06 -7.60
N LYS A 228 -12.22 -10.38 -7.06
CA LYS A 228 -11.81 -10.50 -5.65
C LYS A 228 -12.91 -10.02 -4.69
N ALA A 229 -13.33 -8.76 -4.82
CA ALA A 229 -14.38 -8.16 -3.99
C ALA A 229 -15.66 -9.01 -3.92
N GLY A 230 -16.10 -9.55 -5.05
CA GLY A 230 -17.31 -10.35 -5.08
C GLY A 230 -17.12 -11.79 -4.61
N ASN A 231 -15.91 -12.36 -4.64
CA ASN A 231 -15.61 -13.61 -3.92
C ASN A 231 -15.63 -13.39 -2.41
N LEU A 232 -15.08 -12.27 -1.94
CA LEU A 232 -15.11 -11.89 -0.53
C LEU A 232 -16.55 -11.66 -0.04
N ASN A 233 -17.39 -11.01 -0.85
CA ASN A 233 -18.82 -10.84 -0.54
C ASN A 233 -19.58 -12.17 -0.52
N TYR A 234 -19.30 -13.09 -1.45
CA TYR A 234 -19.88 -14.43 -1.42
C TYR A 234 -19.52 -15.16 -0.12
N ALA A 235 -18.26 -15.08 0.30
CA ALA A 235 -17.85 -15.63 1.60
C ALA A 235 -18.57 -14.96 2.78
N LEU A 236 -18.76 -13.64 2.73
CA LEU A 236 -19.36 -12.86 3.82
C LEU A 236 -20.89 -13.07 3.95
N PHE A 237 -21.60 -13.11 2.83
CA PHE A 237 -23.07 -13.15 2.80
C PHE A 237 -23.61 -14.56 2.62
N ASP A 238 -23.09 -15.32 1.66
CA ASP A 238 -23.64 -16.64 1.30
C ASP A 238 -23.07 -17.77 2.18
N ILE A 239 -21.77 -17.75 2.45
CA ILE A 239 -21.12 -18.80 3.29
C ILE A 239 -21.31 -18.49 4.78
N GLN A 240 -20.97 -17.26 5.20
CA GLN A 240 -21.04 -16.87 6.60
C GLN A 240 -22.45 -16.45 7.05
N GLY A 241 -23.30 -15.96 6.16
CA GLY A 241 -24.66 -15.51 6.52
C GLY A 241 -25.52 -16.59 7.18
N PRO A 242 -25.54 -17.84 6.66
CA PRO A 242 -26.26 -18.95 7.28
C PRO A 242 -25.63 -19.51 8.56
N MET A 243 -24.40 -19.11 8.91
CA MET A 243 -23.72 -19.62 10.10
C MET A 243 -24.49 -19.20 11.36
N LYS A 244 -24.80 -20.18 12.23
CA LYS A 244 -25.45 -19.91 13.53
C LYS A 244 -24.59 -19.00 14.43
N GLN A 245 -23.27 -19.07 14.28
CA GLN A 245 -22.30 -18.28 15.02
C GLN A 245 -21.23 -17.80 14.02
N PRO A 246 -21.46 -16.69 13.31
CA PRO A 246 -20.46 -16.14 12.40
C PRO A 246 -19.26 -15.61 13.19
N PRO A 247 -18.05 -15.58 12.59
CA PRO A 247 -16.87 -15.09 13.26
C PRO A 247 -16.98 -13.59 13.57
N GLU A 248 -16.43 -13.14 14.70
CA GLU A 248 -16.42 -11.71 15.06
C GLU A 248 -15.44 -10.91 14.19
N PHE A 249 -14.32 -11.55 13.84
CA PHE A 249 -13.25 -10.98 13.04
C PHE A 249 -12.97 -11.88 11.83
N ILE A 250 -12.66 -11.26 10.70
CA ILE A 250 -12.26 -11.96 9.47
C ILE A 250 -10.85 -11.54 9.08
N THR A 251 -10.09 -12.46 8.51
CA THR A 251 -8.77 -12.15 7.94
C THR A 251 -8.82 -12.31 6.43
N VAL A 252 -8.20 -11.38 5.70
CA VAL A 252 -8.04 -11.46 4.24
C VAL A 252 -6.55 -11.65 3.93
N LEU A 253 -6.22 -12.71 3.21
CA LEU A 253 -4.87 -13.04 2.75
C LEU A 253 -4.90 -13.31 1.26
N ASP A 254 -4.02 -12.66 0.50
CA ASP A 254 -3.82 -13.03 -0.90
C ASP A 254 -3.02 -14.34 -1.00
N ALA A 255 -3.26 -15.10 -2.07
CA ALA A 255 -2.67 -16.43 -2.25
C ALA A 255 -1.14 -16.42 -2.36
N ASP A 256 -0.55 -15.26 -2.68
CA ASP A 256 0.89 -15.04 -2.78
C ASP A 256 1.52 -14.43 -1.51
N PHE A 257 0.75 -14.29 -0.41
CA PHE A 257 1.22 -13.79 0.89
C PHE A 257 1.18 -14.86 1.99
N ILE A 258 2.28 -14.96 2.74
CA ILE A 258 2.45 -15.89 3.85
C ILE A 258 2.42 -15.09 5.15
N PRO A 259 1.42 -15.28 6.03
CA PRO A 259 1.37 -14.59 7.32
C PRO A 259 2.45 -15.12 8.28
N ALA A 260 2.96 -14.25 9.13
CA ALA A 260 3.86 -14.63 10.21
C ALA A 260 3.11 -15.48 11.26
N PRO A 261 3.78 -16.43 11.94
CA PRO A 261 3.16 -17.27 12.97
C PRO A 261 2.48 -16.46 14.10
N HIS A 262 3.00 -15.27 14.39
CA HIS A 262 2.46 -14.37 15.40
C HIS A 262 1.52 -13.28 14.84
N PHE A 263 1.07 -13.39 13.58
CA PHE A 263 0.23 -12.39 12.90
C PHE A 263 -1.03 -12.03 13.71
N LEU A 264 -1.85 -13.01 14.10
CA LEU A 264 -3.07 -12.74 14.89
C LEU A 264 -2.75 -12.21 16.29
N ARG A 265 -1.66 -12.68 16.91
CA ARG A 265 -1.20 -12.19 18.22
C ARG A 265 -0.75 -10.74 18.15
N ALA A 266 -0.33 -10.26 16.97
CA ALA A 266 0.01 -8.86 16.70
C ALA A 266 -1.22 -7.98 16.47
N THR A 267 -2.16 -8.46 15.65
CA THR A 267 -3.20 -7.62 15.06
C THR A 267 -4.46 -7.57 15.93
N LEU A 268 -4.92 -8.72 16.43
CA LEU A 268 -6.18 -8.85 17.16
C LEU A 268 -6.25 -7.97 18.44
N PRO A 269 -5.18 -7.81 19.25
CA PRO A 269 -5.22 -6.97 20.44
C PRO A 269 -5.70 -5.53 20.20
N HIS A 270 -5.37 -4.95 19.05
CA HIS A 270 -5.77 -3.60 18.70
C HIS A 270 -7.29 -3.52 18.47
N LEU A 271 -7.88 -4.52 17.81
CA LEU A 271 -9.34 -4.60 17.61
C LEU A 271 -10.05 -4.85 18.94
N LEU A 272 -9.50 -5.69 19.82
CA LEU A 272 -10.10 -5.98 21.12
C LEU A 272 -10.13 -4.73 22.03
N ARG A 273 -9.09 -3.89 22.00
CA ARG A 273 -9.03 -2.66 22.81
C ARG A 273 -9.84 -1.51 22.23
N HIS A 274 -10.09 -1.48 20.92
CA HIS A 274 -10.68 -0.33 20.24
C HIS A 274 -11.94 -0.74 19.44
N PRO A 275 -13.15 -0.56 20.01
CA PRO A 275 -14.41 -0.94 19.34
C PRO A 275 -14.64 -0.23 17.99
N GLN A 276 -14.19 1.02 17.85
CA GLN A 276 -14.29 1.81 16.61
C GLN A 276 -13.23 1.46 15.56
N LEU A 277 -12.27 0.58 15.89
CA LEU A 277 -11.28 0.11 14.94
C LEU A 277 -11.90 -0.97 14.06
N ALA A 278 -11.98 -0.67 12.76
CA ALA A 278 -12.54 -1.57 11.76
C ALA A 278 -11.49 -2.51 11.18
N ILE A 279 -10.29 -2.01 10.91
CA ILE A 279 -9.23 -2.77 10.24
C ILE A 279 -7.89 -2.59 10.96
N VAL A 280 -7.19 -3.71 11.17
CA VAL A 280 -5.77 -3.76 11.54
C VAL A 280 -5.04 -4.52 10.46
N GLY A 281 -4.17 -3.82 9.74
CA GLY A 281 -3.40 -4.38 8.65
C GLY A 281 -1.91 -4.51 8.96
N ALA A 282 -1.22 -5.33 8.19
CA ALA A 282 0.23 -5.46 8.20
C ALA A 282 0.86 -4.84 6.94
N CYS A 283 2.08 -4.32 7.05
CA CYS A 283 2.89 -3.99 5.88
C CYS A 283 2.94 -5.16 4.89
N GLN A 284 2.97 -4.84 3.59
CA GLN A 284 3.16 -5.80 2.52
C GLN A 284 4.65 -5.86 2.20
N ASP A 285 5.37 -6.73 2.89
CA ASP A 285 6.78 -7.00 2.61
C ASP A 285 6.90 -8.11 1.56
N PHE A 286 7.93 -8.06 0.71
CA PHE A 286 8.15 -9.04 -0.37
C PHE A 286 9.49 -9.75 -0.21
N TYR A 287 9.51 -11.06 -0.47
CA TYR A 287 10.72 -11.87 -0.29
C TYR A 287 11.56 -12.03 -1.57
N ASN A 288 11.03 -11.72 -2.75
CA ASN A 288 11.70 -11.93 -4.04
C ASN A 288 12.15 -10.64 -4.73
N LEU A 289 12.36 -9.56 -3.97
CA LEU A 289 12.76 -8.27 -4.54
C LEU A 289 14.17 -8.33 -5.11
N PRO A 290 14.42 -7.72 -6.29
CA PRO A 290 15.76 -7.60 -6.84
C PRO A 290 16.64 -6.69 -5.98
N LEU A 291 17.95 -6.85 -6.11
CA LEU A 291 18.92 -5.95 -5.48
C LEU A 291 18.64 -4.49 -5.88
N ASP A 292 18.64 -3.59 -4.89
CA ASP A 292 18.38 -2.14 -5.03
C ASP A 292 16.96 -1.75 -5.50
N ASP A 293 16.06 -2.72 -5.73
CA ASP A 293 14.64 -2.52 -6.07
C ASP A 293 14.39 -1.38 -7.07
N PRO A 294 14.93 -1.47 -8.31
CA PRO A 294 14.90 -0.35 -9.26
C PRO A 294 13.48 0.09 -9.62
N LEU A 295 12.50 -0.82 -9.55
CA LEU A 295 11.08 -0.61 -9.84
C LEU A 295 10.24 -0.19 -8.62
N ASP A 296 10.85 0.02 -7.46
CA ASP A 296 10.17 0.40 -6.21
C ASP A 296 9.01 -0.55 -5.85
N GLN A 297 9.21 -1.85 -6.05
CA GLN A 297 8.21 -2.89 -5.76
C GLN A 297 8.00 -3.10 -4.26
N SER A 298 8.98 -2.74 -3.42
CA SER A 298 8.86 -2.75 -1.96
C SER A 298 7.77 -1.83 -1.43
N LEU A 299 7.42 -0.77 -2.17
CA LEU A 299 6.48 0.28 -1.73
C LEU A 299 6.93 0.95 -0.41
N ASP A 300 8.23 0.99 -0.14
CA ASP A 300 8.76 1.48 1.14
C ASP A 300 8.41 2.95 1.41
N ASP A 301 8.33 3.79 0.36
CA ASP A 301 7.78 5.15 0.49
C ASP A 301 6.37 5.15 1.07
N TRP A 302 5.48 4.39 0.44
CA TRP A 302 4.09 4.30 0.87
C TRP A 302 3.97 3.69 2.26
N GLN A 303 4.54 2.51 2.48
CA GLN A 303 4.32 1.70 3.68
C GLN A 303 5.10 2.19 4.90
N ARG A 304 6.25 2.82 4.70
CA ARG A 304 7.17 3.18 5.79
C ARG A 304 7.35 4.68 5.98
N ARG A 305 6.98 5.50 4.99
CA ARG A 305 6.94 6.97 5.14
C ARG A 305 5.52 7.47 5.30
N LEU A 306 4.66 7.23 4.31
CA LEU A 306 3.33 7.84 4.26
C LEU A 306 2.34 7.20 5.22
N VAL A 307 2.17 5.87 5.18
CA VAL A 307 1.21 5.14 6.01
C VAL A 307 1.41 5.37 7.51
N PRO A 308 2.63 5.36 8.07
CA PRO A 308 2.83 5.67 9.49
C PRO A 308 2.41 7.09 9.87
N GLN A 309 2.52 8.06 8.95
CA GLN A 309 2.07 9.43 9.18
C GLN A 309 0.54 9.50 9.12
N LEU A 310 -0.07 8.86 8.12
CA LEU A 310 -1.53 8.74 8.02
C LEU A 310 -2.13 8.05 9.27
N ASN A 311 -1.45 7.03 9.80
CA ASN A 311 -1.82 6.35 11.04
C ASN A 311 -1.87 7.31 12.25
N GLN A 312 -0.96 8.28 12.35
CA GLN A 312 -0.85 9.20 13.50
C GLN A 312 -2.05 10.13 13.64
N PHE A 313 -2.63 10.57 12.52
CA PHE A 313 -3.80 11.47 12.53
C PHE A 313 -5.10 10.79 12.07
N GLY A 314 -5.13 9.46 12.03
CA GLY A 314 -6.35 8.67 11.82
C GLY A 314 -6.85 8.62 10.38
N ALA A 315 -5.99 8.82 9.38
CA ALA A 315 -6.33 8.81 7.96
C ALA A 315 -5.70 7.61 7.20
N CYS A 316 -5.46 6.49 7.88
CA CYS A 316 -4.79 5.34 7.27
C CYS A 316 -5.70 4.59 6.29
N PHE A 317 -5.11 4.12 5.20
CA PHE A 317 -5.73 3.19 4.25
C PHE A 317 -5.02 1.84 4.32
N HIS A 318 -5.69 0.75 3.93
CA HIS A 318 -5.06 -0.57 3.88
C HIS A 318 -5.48 -1.41 2.65
N GLY A 319 -4.52 -2.09 2.03
CA GLY A 319 -4.69 -2.90 0.81
C GLY A 319 -5.29 -4.29 1.00
N HIS A 320 -6.03 -4.51 2.10
CA HIS A 320 -6.68 -5.76 2.57
C HIS A 320 -5.86 -7.05 2.71
N SER A 321 -4.78 -7.30 1.96
CA SER A 321 -3.96 -8.50 2.19
C SER A 321 -3.17 -8.37 3.50
N GLY A 322 -3.27 -9.37 4.36
CA GLY A 322 -2.71 -9.35 5.72
C GLY A 322 -3.43 -8.40 6.64
N ALA A 323 -4.76 -8.33 6.54
CA ALA A 323 -5.59 -7.52 7.42
C ALA A 323 -6.57 -8.36 8.23
N VAL A 324 -6.78 -7.98 9.49
CA VAL A 324 -7.88 -8.45 10.33
C VAL A 324 -8.94 -7.36 10.38
N ILE A 325 -10.18 -7.73 10.09
CA ILE A 325 -11.31 -6.82 9.91
C ILE A 325 -12.40 -7.21 10.92
N ARG A 326 -13.00 -6.21 11.57
CA ARG A 326 -14.20 -6.43 12.39
C ARG A 326 -15.39 -6.68 11.47
N ARG A 327 -15.94 -7.90 11.53
CA ARG A 327 -17.00 -8.35 10.62
C ARG A 327 -18.26 -7.50 10.75
N SER A 328 -18.66 -7.14 11.98
CA SER A 328 -19.88 -6.37 12.23
C SER A 328 -19.86 -5.00 11.54
N ILE A 329 -18.75 -4.28 11.61
CA ILE A 329 -18.59 -2.98 10.93
C ILE A 329 -18.62 -3.17 9.41
N LEU A 330 -17.93 -4.17 8.88
CA LEU A 330 -17.94 -4.44 7.44
C LEU A 330 -19.36 -4.78 6.93
N MET A 331 -20.12 -5.58 7.69
CA MET A 331 -21.52 -5.90 7.38
C MET A 331 -22.41 -4.66 7.41
N GLU A 332 -22.21 -3.78 8.40
CA GLU A 332 -22.93 -2.51 8.51
C GLU A 332 -22.70 -1.61 7.29
N GLN A 333 -21.49 -1.64 6.71
CA GLN A 333 -21.16 -0.89 5.49
C GLN A 333 -21.55 -1.61 4.18
N GLY A 334 -22.25 -2.75 4.26
CA GLY A 334 -22.72 -3.49 3.06
C GLY A 334 -21.66 -4.36 2.39
N GLY A 335 -20.59 -4.73 3.09
CA GLY A 335 -19.54 -5.62 2.58
C GLY A 335 -18.47 -4.91 1.75
N PHE A 336 -17.78 -5.65 0.90
CA PHE A 336 -16.75 -5.12 0.01
C PHE A 336 -17.39 -4.44 -1.21
N PRO A 337 -16.96 -3.21 -1.58
CA PRO A 337 -17.60 -2.46 -2.65
C PRO A 337 -17.19 -3.00 -4.02
N THR A 338 -18.19 -3.23 -4.89
CA THR A 338 -18.01 -3.80 -6.22
C THR A 338 -18.26 -2.74 -7.30
N ILE A 339 -17.43 -1.68 -7.33
CA ILE A 339 -17.50 -0.60 -8.34
C ILE A 339 -16.14 -0.33 -9.02
N SER A 340 -15.03 -0.59 -8.33
CA SER A 340 -13.68 -0.30 -8.79
C SER A 340 -12.78 -1.55 -8.63
N PHE A 341 -11.72 -1.63 -9.42
CA PHE A 341 -10.62 -2.59 -9.21
C PHE A 341 -9.81 -2.34 -7.93
N SER A 342 -10.03 -1.22 -7.25
CA SER A 342 -9.46 -0.88 -5.95
C SER A 342 -10.56 -0.93 -4.89
N GLU A 343 -11.19 -2.10 -4.72
CA GLU A 343 -12.20 -2.31 -3.67
C GLU A 343 -11.64 -1.98 -2.28
N ASP A 344 -10.33 -2.16 -2.14
CA ASP A 344 -9.58 -1.99 -0.92
C ASP A 344 -9.46 -0.52 -0.47
N VAL A 345 -9.07 0.34 -1.39
CA VAL A 345 -9.02 1.77 -1.16
C VAL A 345 -10.44 2.33 -0.98
N LEU A 346 -11.42 1.78 -1.70
CA LEU A 346 -12.81 2.24 -1.61
C LEU A 346 -13.44 1.92 -0.26
N ILE A 347 -13.32 0.69 0.26
CA ILE A 347 -13.86 0.36 1.58
C ILE A 347 -13.14 1.12 2.68
N SER A 348 -11.82 1.34 2.55
CA SER A 348 -11.07 2.17 3.50
C SER A 348 -11.64 3.59 3.56
N ASN A 349 -11.97 4.19 2.41
CA ASN A 349 -12.61 5.50 2.35
C ASN A 349 -14.01 5.52 2.99
N ILE A 350 -14.81 4.48 2.75
CA ILE A 350 -16.14 4.36 3.35
C ILE A 350 -16.01 4.28 4.88
N LEU A 351 -15.13 3.43 5.39
CA LEU A 351 -14.92 3.25 6.83
C LEU A 351 -14.45 4.53 7.52
N LEU A 352 -13.45 5.22 6.97
CA LEU A 352 -12.96 6.50 7.49
C LEU A 352 -14.06 7.57 7.44
N GLY A 353 -14.80 7.66 6.33
CA GLY A 353 -15.90 8.60 6.16
C GLY A 353 -17.10 8.33 7.09
N SER A 354 -17.27 7.08 7.51
CA SER A 354 -18.27 6.65 8.50
C SER A 354 -17.77 6.76 9.95
N GLY A 355 -16.58 7.34 10.18
CA GLY A 355 -16.03 7.59 11.52
C GLY A 355 -15.33 6.39 12.17
N PHE A 356 -15.11 5.30 11.44
CA PHE A 356 -14.31 4.18 11.91
C PHE A 356 -12.83 4.42 11.69
N GLN A 357 -12.01 3.69 12.43
CA GLN A 357 -10.55 3.78 12.32
C GLN A 357 -9.97 2.59 11.56
N ILE A 358 -8.85 2.85 10.91
CA ILE A 358 -7.98 1.86 10.26
C ILE A 358 -6.57 2.10 10.78
N ILE A 359 -5.84 1.02 11.03
CA ILE A 359 -4.40 1.09 11.28
C ILE A 359 -3.64 0.09 10.44
N SER A 360 -2.42 0.47 10.08
CA SER A 360 -1.42 -0.43 9.54
C SER A 360 -0.25 -0.56 10.52
N LEU A 361 0.15 -1.78 10.85
CA LEU A 361 1.28 -2.06 11.72
C LEU A 361 2.57 -2.06 10.89
N PRO A 362 3.63 -1.32 11.30
CA PRO A 362 4.91 -1.26 10.60
C PRO A 362 5.73 -2.56 10.72
N GLU A 363 5.23 -3.52 11.49
CA GLU A 363 5.84 -4.83 11.69
C GLU A 363 5.72 -5.68 10.42
N MET A 364 6.76 -6.45 10.12
CA MET A 364 6.69 -7.49 9.10
C MET A 364 5.90 -8.67 9.66
N LEU A 365 4.60 -8.70 9.39
CA LEU A 365 3.68 -9.76 9.82
C LEU A 365 3.19 -10.64 8.66
N GLN A 366 3.68 -10.39 7.45
CA GLN A 366 3.44 -11.21 6.27
C GLN A 366 4.58 -11.02 5.27
N LEU A 367 4.74 -11.99 4.37
CA LEU A 367 5.70 -11.94 3.27
C LEU A 367 5.04 -12.38 1.97
N GLY A 368 5.06 -11.52 0.96
CA GLY A 368 4.46 -11.72 -0.34
C GLY A 368 5.45 -11.95 -1.46
N ARG A 369 4.93 -12.28 -2.65
CA ARG A 369 5.68 -12.36 -3.90
C ARG A 369 5.35 -11.18 -4.82
N SER A 370 6.38 -10.44 -5.22
CA SER A 370 6.31 -9.38 -6.22
C SER A 370 6.36 -9.95 -7.65
N PRO A 371 5.79 -9.27 -8.67
CA PRO A 371 5.95 -9.70 -10.07
C PRO A 371 7.42 -9.76 -10.50
N GLU A 372 7.78 -10.80 -11.25
CA GLU A 372 9.17 -11.13 -11.62
C GLU A 372 9.57 -10.67 -13.02
N SER A 373 8.83 -9.70 -13.55
CA SER A 373 9.11 -9.10 -14.85
C SER A 373 8.63 -7.65 -14.90
N LEU A 374 9.23 -6.87 -15.81
CA LEU A 374 8.78 -5.51 -16.10
C LEU A 374 7.32 -5.48 -16.54
N GLN A 375 6.91 -6.44 -17.38
CA GLN A 375 5.53 -6.54 -17.86
C GLN A 375 4.55 -6.83 -16.71
N GLY A 376 4.89 -7.75 -15.80
CA GLY A 376 4.09 -8.06 -14.62
C GLY A 376 3.95 -6.86 -13.68
N HIS A 377 5.04 -6.13 -13.46
CA HIS A 377 5.03 -4.87 -12.71
C HIS A 377 4.09 -3.84 -13.36
N ILE A 378 4.22 -3.59 -14.67
CA ILE A 378 3.36 -2.65 -15.40
C ILE A 378 1.90 -3.07 -15.31
N ALA A 379 1.59 -4.35 -15.50
CA ALA A 379 0.22 -4.87 -15.42
C ALA A 379 -0.37 -4.65 -14.02
N GLN A 380 0.41 -4.91 -12.97
CA GLN A 380 0.02 -4.68 -11.58
C GLN A 380 -0.27 -3.20 -11.31
N ARG A 381 0.71 -2.33 -11.58
CA ARG A 381 0.63 -0.88 -11.33
C ARG A 381 -0.46 -0.20 -12.15
N THR A 382 -0.61 -0.59 -13.42
CA THR A 382 -1.68 -0.08 -14.30
C THR A 382 -3.07 -0.38 -13.72
N ARG A 383 -3.30 -1.59 -13.20
CA ARG A 383 -4.60 -1.94 -12.60
C ARG A 383 -4.87 -1.09 -11.36
N TRP A 384 -3.87 -0.89 -10.50
CA TRP A 384 -4.00 -0.04 -9.31
C TRP A 384 -4.31 1.41 -9.69
N GLY A 385 -3.56 1.99 -10.62
CA GLY A 385 -3.79 3.35 -11.10
C GLY A 385 -5.19 3.53 -11.70
N VAL A 386 -5.62 2.61 -12.55
CA VAL A 386 -6.98 2.63 -13.14
C VAL A 386 -8.05 2.45 -12.06
N GLY A 387 -7.86 1.55 -11.10
CA GLY A 387 -8.79 1.34 -9.98
C GLY A 387 -8.98 2.59 -9.12
N LEU A 388 -7.90 3.30 -8.81
CA LEU A 388 -7.96 4.58 -8.09
C LEU A 388 -8.77 5.63 -8.85
N ILE A 389 -8.62 5.70 -10.17
CA ILE A 389 -9.40 6.62 -11.01
C ILE A 389 -10.87 6.18 -11.05
N GLN A 390 -11.15 4.87 -11.15
CA GLN A 390 -12.51 4.33 -11.12
C GLN A 390 -13.29 4.67 -9.84
N LEU A 391 -12.66 5.11 -8.75
CA LEU A 391 -13.39 5.58 -7.57
C LEU A 391 -14.35 6.73 -7.91
N MET A 392 -14.11 7.53 -8.96
CA MET A 392 -15.06 8.55 -9.42
C MET A 392 -16.42 7.98 -9.85
N LEU A 393 -16.49 6.68 -10.19
CA LEU A 393 -17.73 5.99 -10.53
C LEU A 393 -18.70 5.93 -9.34
N CYS A 394 -18.24 6.19 -8.11
CA CYS A 394 -19.12 6.33 -6.96
C CYS A 394 -20.12 7.50 -7.10
N LEU A 395 -19.90 8.45 -8.01
CA LEU A 395 -20.89 9.51 -8.31
C LEU A 395 -22.08 9.01 -9.13
N LYS A 396 -21.98 7.84 -9.78
CA LYS A 396 -23.09 7.28 -10.55
C LYS A 396 -24.24 6.95 -9.61
N ASN A 397 -25.41 7.55 -9.86
CA ASN A 397 -26.60 7.29 -9.06
C ASN A 397 -27.32 6.03 -9.55
N THR A 398 -26.71 4.86 -9.28
CA THR A 398 -27.32 3.55 -9.57
C THR A 398 -27.79 2.89 -8.27
N PRO A 399 -28.88 2.09 -8.30
CA PRO A 399 -29.34 1.34 -7.12
C PRO A 399 -28.27 0.39 -6.56
N GLN A 400 -27.32 -0.05 -7.39
CA GLN A 400 -26.24 -0.97 -7.04
C GLN A 400 -24.98 -0.26 -6.54
N ASN A 401 -25.03 1.04 -6.22
CA ASN A 401 -23.87 1.78 -5.72
C ASN A 401 -23.76 1.63 -4.19
N PRO A 402 -22.84 0.80 -3.65
CA PRO A 402 -22.66 0.57 -2.22
C PRO A 402 -22.12 1.78 -1.44
N VAL A 403 -21.72 2.87 -2.10
CA VAL A 403 -21.09 4.02 -1.44
C VAL A 403 -22.16 4.95 -0.85
N PRO A 404 -22.09 5.30 0.46
CA PRO A 404 -22.99 6.27 1.09
C PRO A 404 -22.98 7.63 0.39
N ALA A 405 -24.16 8.21 0.15
CA ALA A 405 -24.32 9.39 -0.69
C ALA A 405 -23.49 10.61 -0.23
N ASN A 406 -23.37 10.81 1.08
CA ASN A 406 -22.58 11.87 1.70
C ASN A 406 -21.06 11.72 1.48
N LEU A 407 -20.56 10.51 1.19
CA LEU A 407 -19.14 10.24 1.00
C LEU A 407 -18.70 10.30 -0.48
N ARG A 408 -19.64 10.15 -1.41
CA ARG A 408 -19.35 10.03 -2.86
C ARG A 408 -18.52 11.19 -3.40
N TRP A 409 -18.85 12.43 -3.05
CA TRP A 409 -18.11 13.60 -3.52
C TRP A 409 -16.67 13.66 -3.01
N GLY A 410 -16.45 13.32 -1.73
CA GLY A 410 -15.10 13.29 -1.15
C GLY A 410 -14.22 12.21 -1.81
N ILE A 411 -14.80 11.03 -2.06
CA ILE A 411 -14.11 9.92 -2.74
C ILE A 411 -13.81 10.27 -4.20
N ALA A 412 -14.78 10.85 -4.91
CA ALA A 412 -14.60 11.27 -6.29
C ALA A 412 -13.58 12.40 -6.42
N TYR A 413 -13.52 13.32 -5.45
CA TYR A 413 -12.49 14.36 -5.41
C TYR A 413 -11.08 13.78 -5.29
N GLN A 414 -10.87 12.76 -4.44
CA GLN A 414 -9.57 12.08 -4.35
C GLN A 414 -9.17 11.45 -5.69
N SER A 415 -10.10 10.78 -6.37
CA SER A 415 -9.88 10.26 -7.71
C SER A 415 -9.54 11.36 -8.72
N ALA A 416 -10.25 12.50 -8.68
CA ALA A 416 -9.98 13.64 -9.55
C ALA A 416 -8.58 14.23 -9.32
N VAL A 417 -8.10 14.29 -8.07
CA VAL A 417 -6.74 14.72 -7.75
C VAL A 417 -5.70 13.74 -8.32
N ILE A 418 -5.95 12.43 -8.22
CA ILE A 418 -5.06 11.40 -8.79
C ILE A 418 -5.00 11.53 -10.32
N LEU A 419 -6.15 11.71 -10.97
CA LEU A 419 -6.22 11.95 -12.41
C LEU A 419 -5.51 13.27 -12.81
N PHE A 420 -5.69 14.34 -12.03
CA PHE A 420 -5.01 15.61 -12.23
C PHE A 420 -3.49 15.45 -12.20
N VAL A 421 -2.95 14.78 -11.17
CA VAL A 421 -1.52 14.48 -11.08
C VAL A 421 -1.05 13.66 -12.27
N LEU A 422 -1.82 12.64 -12.67
CA LEU A 422 -1.47 11.77 -13.79
C LEU A 422 -1.37 12.51 -15.13
N VAL A 423 -2.37 13.34 -15.43
CA VAL A 423 -2.41 14.17 -16.65
C VAL A 423 -1.24 15.14 -16.66
N ASN A 424 -0.96 15.77 -15.53
CA ASN A 424 0.09 16.77 -15.45
C ASN A 424 1.50 16.19 -15.50
N ARG A 425 1.75 15.02 -14.91
CA ARG A 425 3.01 14.29 -15.07
C ARG A 425 3.29 13.97 -16.54
N THR A 426 2.26 13.55 -17.28
CA THR A 426 2.37 13.28 -18.73
C THR A 426 2.58 14.57 -19.53
N ALA A 427 1.81 15.61 -19.24
CA ALA A 427 1.93 16.89 -19.93
C ALA A 427 3.32 17.54 -19.69
N MET A 428 3.88 17.39 -18.48
CA MET A 428 5.21 17.89 -18.14
C MET A 428 6.31 17.21 -18.96
N GLN A 429 6.23 15.88 -19.15
CA GLN A 429 7.18 15.14 -19.99
C GLN A 429 7.22 15.63 -21.44
N ILE A 430 6.07 16.07 -21.97
CA ILE A 430 5.97 16.63 -23.33
C ILE A 430 6.41 18.09 -23.36
N PHE A 431 5.98 18.87 -22.37
CA PHE A 431 6.23 20.32 -22.33
C PHE A 431 7.70 20.66 -22.16
N VAL A 432 8.40 20.00 -21.22
CA VAL A 432 9.78 20.39 -20.87
C VAL A 432 10.74 20.31 -22.07
N PRO A 433 10.77 19.21 -22.87
CA PRO A 433 11.58 19.18 -24.09
C PRO A 433 11.17 20.25 -25.12
N LEU A 434 9.87 20.48 -25.31
CA LEU A 434 9.38 21.51 -26.25
C LEU A 434 9.80 22.91 -25.81
N ALA A 435 9.72 23.21 -24.51
CA ALA A 435 10.14 24.49 -23.95
C ALA A 435 11.64 24.72 -24.15
N LEU A 436 12.47 23.70 -23.92
CA LEU A 436 13.92 23.78 -24.15
C LEU A 436 14.27 23.97 -25.63
N PHE A 437 13.62 23.23 -26.53
CA PHE A 437 13.85 23.37 -27.97
C PHE A 437 13.33 24.67 -28.58
N SER A 438 12.31 25.26 -27.98
CA SER A 438 11.68 26.48 -28.52
C SER A 438 12.65 27.67 -28.57
N GLY A 439 13.69 27.68 -27.72
CA GLY A 439 14.59 28.81 -27.52
C GLY A 439 13.88 30.06 -26.97
N GLN A 440 12.62 29.94 -26.53
CA GLN A 440 11.80 31.06 -26.09
C GLN A 440 12.09 31.43 -24.63
N PRO A 441 11.91 32.70 -24.23
CA PRO A 441 12.06 33.11 -22.85
C PRO A 441 10.99 32.45 -21.95
N LEU A 442 11.46 31.67 -20.97
CA LEU A 442 10.64 30.97 -19.96
C LEU A 442 10.39 31.81 -18.69
N VAL A 443 11.13 32.90 -18.55
CA VAL A 443 11.07 33.79 -17.39
C VAL A 443 10.91 35.23 -17.90
N PRO A 444 9.84 35.93 -17.49
CA PRO A 444 9.72 37.36 -17.78
C PRO A 444 10.71 38.12 -16.89
N ALA A 445 11.63 38.85 -17.50
CA ALA A 445 12.51 39.77 -16.80
C ALA A 445 12.78 41.01 -17.66
N SER A 446 12.49 42.19 -17.09
CA SER A 446 12.71 43.49 -17.71
C SER A 446 14.04 44.12 -17.30
N SER A 447 14.70 43.58 -16.26
CA SER A 447 16.02 44.02 -15.81
C SER A 447 16.89 42.84 -15.31
N PRO A 448 18.23 42.97 -15.34
CA PRO A 448 19.12 41.97 -14.78
C PRO A 448 18.87 41.70 -13.29
N LEU A 449 18.55 42.75 -12.51
CA LEU A 449 18.25 42.62 -11.08
C LEU A 449 17.00 41.77 -10.84
N GLN A 450 15.95 41.99 -11.62
CA GLN A 450 14.72 41.19 -11.56
C GLN A 450 15.00 39.72 -11.91
N PHE A 451 15.79 39.46 -12.95
CA PHE A 451 16.17 38.10 -13.34
C PHE A 451 16.97 37.41 -12.23
N LYS A 452 17.99 38.09 -11.68
CA LYS A 452 18.81 37.59 -10.56
C LYS A 452 17.96 37.29 -9.33
N GLY A 453 17.07 38.21 -8.95
CA GLY A 453 16.17 38.05 -7.81
C GLY A 453 15.24 36.85 -7.95
N GLN A 454 14.57 36.70 -9.11
CA GLN A 454 13.76 35.51 -9.37
C GLN A 454 14.62 34.23 -9.37
N GLY A 455 15.84 34.27 -9.92
CA GLY A 455 16.74 33.11 -9.98
C GLY A 455 17.17 32.60 -8.60
N ILE A 456 17.49 33.52 -7.67
CA ILE A 456 17.78 33.17 -6.27
C ILE A 456 16.56 32.52 -5.61
N LEU A 457 15.37 33.07 -5.80
CA LEU A 457 14.15 32.48 -5.25
C LEU A 457 13.84 31.10 -5.85
N ALA A 458 14.07 30.92 -7.15
CA ALA A 458 13.91 29.63 -7.81
C ALA A 458 14.88 28.57 -7.26
N LEU A 459 16.14 28.97 -7.01
CA LEU A 459 17.13 28.12 -6.37
C LEU A 459 16.73 27.76 -4.94
N MET A 460 16.26 28.73 -4.15
CA MET A 460 15.76 28.47 -2.79
C MET A 460 14.56 27.52 -2.78
N PHE A 461 13.62 27.69 -3.72
CA PHE A 461 12.49 26.80 -3.91
C PHE A 461 12.94 25.35 -4.16
N VAL A 462 13.79 25.14 -5.16
CA VAL A 462 14.29 23.79 -5.48
C VAL A 462 15.13 23.22 -4.34
N ALA A 463 16.09 23.98 -3.81
CA ALA A 463 16.99 23.51 -2.75
C ALA A 463 16.25 23.13 -1.46
N SER A 464 15.26 23.92 -1.06
CA SER A 464 14.46 23.61 0.14
C SER A 464 13.56 22.38 -0.06
N GLY A 465 13.00 22.19 -1.27
CA GLY A 465 12.25 20.97 -1.63
C GLY A 465 13.13 19.72 -1.60
N TRP A 466 14.33 19.79 -2.17
CA TRP A 466 15.32 18.70 -2.12
C TRP A 466 15.77 18.38 -0.69
N LEU A 467 16.06 19.41 0.11
CA LEU A 467 16.44 19.21 1.51
C LEU A 467 15.33 18.54 2.31
N PHE A 468 14.08 18.96 2.11
CA PHE A 468 12.92 18.32 2.72
C PHE A 468 12.86 16.84 2.34
N ASP A 469 12.89 16.53 1.04
CA ASP A 469 12.69 15.17 0.57
C ASP A 469 13.84 14.23 0.97
N TRP A 470 15.08 14.76 0.99
CA TRP A 470 16.24 14.06 1.53
C TRP A 470 16.05 13.71 3.01
N LEU A 471 15.63 14.69 3.84
CA LEU A 471 15.38 14.46 5.27
C LEU A 471 14.20 13.51 5.48
N PHE A 472 13.17 13.64 4.66
CA PHE A 472 11.99 12.78 4.70
C PHE A 472 12.34 11.33 4.36
N THR A 473 13.17 11.12 3.35
CA THR A 473 13.69 9.80 2.97
C THR A 473 14.62 9.25 4.05
N ALA A 474 15.58 10.04 4.52
CA ALA A 474 16.53 9.65 5.55
C ALA A 474 15.83 9.26 6.87
N LYS A 475 14.78 9.99 7.26
CA LYS A 475 13.95 9.73 8.44
C LYS A 475 13.29 8.36 8.45
N SER A 476 12.99 7.80 7.28
CA SER A 476 12.35 6.49 7.19
C SER A 476 13.21 5.38 7.80
N GLY A 477 14.54 5.48 7.71
CA GLY A 477 15.46 4.40 8.08
C GLY A 477 15.47 3.21 7.11
N PHE A 478 14.76 3.32 5.99
CA PHE A 478 14.72 2.34 4.92
C PHE A 478 15.39 2.86 3.66
N HIS A 479 15.65 1.95 2.74
CA HIS A 479 16.25 2.30 1.46
C HIS A 479 15.19 3.00 0.62
N GLY A 480 15.40 4.27 0.33
CA GLY A 480 14.46 5.08 -0.43
C GLY A 480 15.16 5.98 -1.42
N PHE A 481 14.39 6.43 -2.40
CA PHE A 481 14.82 7.39 -3.39
C PHE A 481 14.33 8.78 -3.01
N VAL A 482 15.17 9.80 -3.24
CA VAL A 482 14.73 11.19 -3.18
C VAL A 482 13.74 11.42 -4.32
N PHE A 483 12.57 11.96 -4.02
CA PHE A 483 11.38 12.06 -4.85
C PHE A 483 10.84 10.68 -5.26
N GLY A 484 10.84 9.72 -4.32
CA GLY A 484 10.35 8.35 -4.55
C GLY A 484 8.94 8.30 -5.16
N ASP A 485 8.02 9.14 -4.68
CA ASP A 485 6.64 9.24 -5.17
C ASP A 485 6.53 9.73 -6.62
N GLN A 486 7.60 10.32 -7.16
CA GLN A 486 7.70 10.80 -8.53
C GLN A 486 8.47 9.84 -9.45
N ARG A 487 9.03 8.74 -8.95
CA ARG A 487 9.72 7.74 -9.80
C ARG A 487 8.81 6.98 -10.73
N GLU A 488 7.51 6.95 -10.48
CA GLU A 488 6.52 6.31 -11.35
C GLU A 488 5.99 7.25 -12.44
N ILE A 489 6.58 8.45 -12.60
CA ILE A 489 6.22 9.38 -13.68
C ILE A 489 6.22 8.69 -15.05
N TRP A 490 7.15 7.75 -15.31
CA TRP A 490 7.23 6.99 -16.56
C TRP A 490 5.97 6.15 -16.88
N LEU A 491 5.16 5.78 -15.88
CA LEU A 491 3.91 5.03 -16.09
C LEU A 491 2.73 5.93 -16.49
N SER A 492 2.89 7.25 -16.43
CA SER A 492 1.77 8.19 -16.50
C SER A 492 1.00 8.10 -17.82
N TRP A 493 1.74 8.05 -18.94
CA TRP A 493 1.18 7.86 -20.28
C TRP A 493 0.39 6.55 -20.40
N ARG A 494 0.94 5.45 -19.87
CA ARG A 494 0.32 4.13 -19.93
C ARG A 494 -1.04 4.13 -19.23
N TYR A 495 -1.13 4.73 -18.05
CA TYR A 495 -2.39 4.83 -17.32
C TYR A 495 -3.44 5.62 -18.09
N LEU A 496 -3.06 6.73 -18.73
CA LEU A 496 -3.97 7.53 -19.55
C LEU A 496 -4.48 6.77 -20.76
N VAL A 497 -3.62 6.03 -21.47
CA VAL A 497 -4.03 5.20 -22.62
C VAL A 497 -5.00 4.11 -22.19
N VAL A 498 -4.73 3.42 -21.08
CA VAL A 498 -5.62 2.35 -20.58
C VAL A 498 -6.93 2.93 -20.06
N LEU A 499 -6.89 4.09 -19.39
CA LEU A 499 -8.10 4.81 -18.98
C LEU A 499 -8.94 5.23 -20.18
N PHE A 500 -8.31 5.80 -21.22
CA PHE A 500 -9.00 6.19 -22.45
C PHE A 500 -9.68 4.97 -23.09
N LYS A 501 -8.95 3.86 -23.24
CA LYS A 501 -9.55 2.60 -23.73
C LYS A 501 -10.72 2.15 -22.85
N TYR A 502 -10.60 2.26 -21.53
CA TYR A 502 -11.70 1.89 -20.64
C TYR A 502 -12.94 2.78 -20.78
N LEU A 503 -12.75 4.08 -21.06
CA LEU A 503 -13.85 5.03 -21.26
C LEU A 503 -14.57 4.86 -22.61
N PHE A 504 -13.84 4.45 -23.65
CA PHE A 504 -14.37 4.41 -25.03
C PHE A 504 -14.60 3.00 -25.58
N ASP A 505 -13.88 1.98 -25.11
CA ASP A 505 -14.11 0.58 -25.47
C ASP A 505 -15.06 -0.09 -24.47
N LYS A 506 -15.77 -1.14 -24.92
CA LYS A 506 -16.52 -2.01 -24.00
C LYS A 506 -15.53 -2.65 -23.02
N PRO A 507 -15.74 -2.53 -21.70
CA PRO A 507 -14.90 -3.21 -20.72
C PRO A 507 -14.89 -4.70 -21.04
N ARG A 508 -13.72 -5.23 -21.43
CA ARG A 508 -13.54 -6.67 -21.45
C ARG A 508 -13.49 -7.12 -19.99
N SER A 509 -14.25 -8.17 -19.66
CA SER A 509 -14.14 -8.86 -18.38
C SER A 509 -12.72 -9.43 -18.26
N SER A 510 -11.78 -8.65 -17.74
CA SER A 510 -10.49 -9.18 -17.33
C SER A 510 -10.71 -9.85 -15.98
N GLY A 511 -10.43 -11.15 -15.92
CA GLY A 511 -10.44 -11.87 -14.65
C GLY A 511 -9.42 -11.27 -13.67
N SER A 512 -9.63 -11.46 -12.37
CA SER A 512 -8.59 -11.20 -11.38
C SER A 512 -7.45 -12.18 -11.58
N ALA A 513 -6.24 -11.66 -11.81
CA ALA A 513 -5.01 -12.43 -11.84
C ALA A 513 -4.16 -12.07 -10.61
N VAL A 514 -3.73 -13.09 -9.87
CA VAL A 514 -2.71 -12.95 -8.81
C VAL A 514 -1.40 -12.60 -9.49
N THR A 515 -0.92 -11.37 -9.30
CA THR A 515 0.16 -10.82 -10.13
C THR A 515 1.51 -11.49 -9.93
N GLY A 516 1.80 -11.96 -8.71
CA GLY A 516 3.02 -12.72 -8.41
C GLY A 516 2.99 -14.17 -8.91
N SER A 517 1.86 -14.66 -9.45
CA SER A 517 1.72 -16.06 -9.86
C SER A 517 2.68 -16.43 -11.00
N THR A 518 3.39 -17.54 -10.84
CA THR A 518 4.23 -18.13 -11.90
C THR A 518 3.43 -18.68 -13.07
N LEU A 519 2.11 -18.81 -12.95
CA LEU A 519 1.23 -19.27 -14.04
C LEU A 519 0.91 -18.14 -15.04
N ASN A 520 1.26 -16.90 -14.71
CA ASN A 520 1.00 -15.78 -15.59
C ASN A 520 1.99 -15.76 -16.76
N PRO A 521 1.52 -15.70 -18.03
CA PRO A 521 2.40 -15.68 -19.20
C PRO A 521 3.42 -14.54 -19.18
N TRP A 522 3.05 -13.40 -18.60
CA TRP A 522 3.93 -12.22 -18.50
C TRP A 522 5.03 -12.35 -17.44
N ASN A 523 4.99 -13.35 -16.56
CA ASN A 523 6.06 -13.63 -15.60
C ASN A 523 7.10 -14.63 -16.17
N HIS A 524 6.93 -15.07 -17.42
CA HIS A 524 7.94 -15.85 -18.14
C HIS A 524 8.70 -14.95 -19.11
N ASN A 525 10.03 -14.92 -19.00
CA ASN A 525 10.91 -14.12 -19.87
C ASN A 525 11.14 -14.74 -21.27
N ASP A 526 10.31 -15.69 -21.69
CA ASP A 526 10.63 -16.56 -22.83
C ASP A 526 9.93 -16.13 -24.12
N THR A 527 10.43 -15.04 -24.71
CA THR A 527 10.26 -14.80 -26.14
C THR A 527 11.64 -14.80 -26.76
N GLY A 528 12.05 -15.90 -27.41
CA GLY A 528 13.33 -15.99 -28.13
C GLY A 528 13.54 -14.92 -29.21
N ASP A 529 12.50 -14.15 -29.54
CA ASP A 529 12.56 -12.97 -30.39
C ASP A 529 12.83 -11.67 -29.57
N ARG A 530 14.06 -11.17 -29.68
CA ARG A 530 14.50 -9.91 -29.05
C ARG A 530 13.74 -8.69 -29.56
N PHE A 531 13.27 -8.69 -30.80
CA PHE A 531 12.54 -7.55 -31.37
C PHE A 531 11.11 -7.49 -30.83
N ALA A 532 10.45 -8.64 -30.71
CA ALA A 532 9.15 -8.74 -30.04
C ALA A 532 9.24 -8.30 -28.56
N GLY A 533 10.29 -8.72 -27.85
CA GLY A 533 10.57 -8.27 -26.48
C GLY A 533 10.76 -6.75 -26.38
N LEU A 534 11.57 -6.18 -27.28
CA LEU A 534 11.80 -4.73 -27.31
C LEU A 534 10.54 -3.93 -27.63
N LYS A 535 9.74 -4.37 -28.61
CA LYS A 535 8.44 -3.75 -28.93
C LYS A 535 7.49 -3.82 -27.73
N ARG A 536 7.41 -4.97 -27.07
CA ARG A 536 6.57 -5.17 -25.87
C ARG A 536 7.00 -4.23 -24.75
N ASP A 537 8.30 -4.20 -24.44
CA ASP A 537 8.86 -3.48 -23.29
C ASP A 537 9.02 -1.98 -23.54
N LEU A 538 9.13 -1.55 -24.81
CA LEU A 538 9.19 -0.13 -25.18
C LEU A 538 7.84 0.44 -25.60
N TRP A 539 7.15 -0.16 -26.55
CA TRP A 539 5.93 0.43 -27.13
C TRP A 539 4.67 0.07 -26.33
N ASP A 540 4.42 -1.22 -26.07
CA ASP A 540 3.18 -1.66 -25.42
C ASP A 540 3.13 -1.27 -23.93
N ALA A 541 4.30 -1.21 -23.31
CA ALA A 541 4.57 -0.70 -21.97
C ALA A 541 4.45 0.83 -21.84
N GLY A 542 4.45 1.58 -22.95
CA GLY A 542 4.39 3.05 -22.96
C GLY A 542 5.74 3.75 -22.76
N VAL A 543 6.85 3.01 -22.69
CA VAL A 543 8.21 3.52 -22.44
C VAL A 543 8.75 4.30 -23.66
N MET A 544 8.28 4.07 -24.88
CA MET A 544 8.81 4.72 -26.08
C MET A 544 8.44 6.22 -26.17
N VAL A 545 7.27 6.62 -25.66
CA VAL A 545 6.88 8.04 -25.53
C VAL A 545 7.84 8.78 -24.57
N ASN A 546 8.27 8.08 -23.52
CA ASN A 546 9.24 8.56 -22.57
C ASN A 546 10.67 8.64 -23.14
N VAL A 547 11.05 7.66 -23.97
CA VAL A 547 12.36 7.61 -24.65
C VAL A 547 12.49 8.68 -25.73
N LEU A 548 11.42 8.98 -26.48
CA LEU A 548 11.42 10.09 -27.44
C LEU A 548 11.63 11.44 -26.73
N SER A 549 11.08 11.59 -25.52
CA SER A 549 11.32 12.77 -24.67
C SER A 549 12.78 12.87 -24.19
N PHE A 550 13.47 11.73 -24.04
CA PHE A 550 14.90 11.68 -23.70
C PHE A 550 15.80 12.11 -24.87
N PHE A 551 15.56 11.63 -26.09
CA PHE A 551 16.31 12.04 -27.28
C PHE A 551 15.97 13.47 -27.74
N ALA A 552 14.80 13.97 -27.35
CA ALA A 552 14.42 15.37 -27.44
C ALA A 552 15.15 16.28 -26.43
N SER A 553 16.00 15.74 -25.56
CA SER A 553 16.83 16.54 -24.66
C SER A 553 18.27 16.51 -25.17
N ASP A 554 18.64 17.48 -26.02
CA ASP A 554 20.03 17.62 -26.48
C ASP A 554 20.93 17.93 -25.26
N THR A 555 21.69 16.93 -24.83
CA THR A 555 22.63 17.03 -23.69
C THR A 555 23.71 18.09 -23.91
N GLY A 556 24.02 18.45 -25.16
CA GLY A 556 24.97 19.52 -25.50
C GLY A 556 24.41 20.93 -25.29
N GLY A 557 23.12 21.15 -25.56
CA GLY A 557 22.46 22.45 -25.36
C GLY A 557 22.09 22.76 -23.90
N ILE A 558 21.84 21.72 -23.10
CA ILE A 558 21.47 21.81 -21.67
C ILE A 558 22.58 22.43 -20.80
N LEU A 559 23.84 22.26 -21.20
CA LEU A 559 24.99 22.78 -20.45
C LEU A 559 25.41 24.20 -20.84
N VAL A 560 24.93 24.73 -21.98
CA VAL A 560 25.42 26.00 -22.55
C VAL A 560 24.37 27.12 -22.52
N GLY A 561 23.09 26.82 -22.34
CA GLY A 561 22.05 27.81 -22.07
C GLY A 561 21.56 27.69 -20.62
N LEU A 562 21.99 28.61 -19.74
CA LEU A 562 21.71 28.66 -18.30
C LEU A 562 20.25 28.25 -17.95
N ALA A 563 20.03 26.96 -17.66
CA ALA A 563 18.68 26.44 -17.49
C ALA A 563 18.10 26.87 -16.13
N TRP A 564 16.87 27.37 -16.15
CA TRP A 564 16.13 27.83 -14.98
C TRP A 564 16.03 26.72 -13.91
N PRO A 565 16.31 26.95 -12.60
CA PRO A 565 16.44 25.86 -11.63
C PRO A 565 15.23 24.91 -11.52
N PRO A 566 13.97 25.38 -11.53
CA PRO A 566 12.80 24.50 -11.60
C PRO A 566 12.74 23.63 -12.86
N ILE A 567 13.15 24.15 -14.02
CA ILE A 567 13.21 23.36 -15.27
C ILE A 567 14.28 22.26 -15.14
N LEU A 568 15.44 22.57 -14.56
CA LEU A 568 16.47 21.56 -14.30
C LEU A 568 15.99 20.47 -13.35
N HIS A 569 15.23 20.83 -12.31
CA HIS A 569 14.60 19.86 -11.44
C HIS A 569 13.60 18.97 -12.20
N MET A 570 12.74 19.54 -13.06
CA MET A 570 11.83 18.75 -13.90
C MET A 570 12.59 17.83 -14.87
N CYS A 571 13.65 18.31 -15.50
CA CYS A 571 14.54 17.48 -16.32
C CYS A 571 15.11 16.31 -15.51
N TYR A 572 15.60 16.57 -14.30
CA TYR A 572 16.08 15.51 -13.40
C TYR A 572 15.00 14.46 -13.13
N LEU A 573 13.78 14.89 -12.79
CA LEU A 573 12.66 13.97 -12.52
C LEU A 573 12.31 13.13 -13.76
N ILE A 574 12.21 13.77 -14.93
CA ILE A 574 11.90 13.10 -16.20
C ILE A 574 13.00 12.09 -16.55
N ILE A 575 14.27 12.50 -16.52
CA ILE A 575 15.40 11.65 -16.89
C ILE A 575 15.54 10.48 -15.93
N SER A 576 15.56 10.75 -14.61
CA SER A 576 15.74 9.70 -13.59
C SER A 576 14.57 8.72 -13.55
N SER A 577 13.32 9.19 -13.75
CA SER A 577 12.15 8.32 -13.84
C SER A 577 12.19 7.46 -15.09
N ASN A 578 12.52 8.03 -16.25
CA ASN A 578 12.47 7.30 -17.53
C ASN A 578 13.66 6.37 -17.76
N TRP A 579 14.77 6.60 -17.05
CA TRP A 579 15.90 5.69 -17.06
C TRP A 579 15.55 4.30 -16.50
N ILE A 580 14.63 4.21 -15.55
CA ILE A 580 14.27 2.97 -14.86
C ILE A 580 13.80 1.87 -15.82
N PRO A 581 12.72 2.07 -16.60
CA PRO A 581 12.26 1.03 -17.53
C PRO A 581 13.29 0.76 -18.63
N LEU A 582 14.05 1.76 -19.08
CA LEU A 582 15.09 1.59 -20.08
C LEU A 582 16.21 0.66 -19.58
N ALA A 583 16.69 0.92 -18.36
CA ALA A 583 17.69 0.08 -17.70
C ALA A 583 17.16 -1.34 -17.49
N CYS A 584 15.89 -1.50 -17.09
CA CYS A 584 15.27 -2.82 -16.94
C CYS A 584 15.14 -3.58 -18.28
N THR A 585 14.94 -2.89 -19.39
CA THR A 585 14.87 -3.52 -20.71
C THR A 585 16.22 -4.05 -21.19
N PHE A 586 17.31 -3.28 -20.97
CA PHE A 586 18.65 -3.67 -21.41
C PHE A 586 19.41 -4.52 -20.40
N SER A 587 19.12 -4.35 -19.11
CA SER A 587 19.69 -5.09 -17.99
C SER A 587 18.57 -5.49 -17.03
N PRO A 588 17.80 -6.55 -17.35
CA PRO A 588 16.69 -7.00 -16.53
C PRO A 588 17.10 -7.26 -15.07
N PRO A 589 16.30 -6.81 -14.09
CA PRO A 589 16.54 -7.17 -12.70
C PRO A 589 16.52 -8.68 -12.51
N VAL A 590 17.31 -9.18 -11.55
CA VAL A 590 17.23 -10.57 -11.13
C VAL A 590 16.37 -10.64 -9.88
N TRP A 591 15.16 -11.19 -10.01
CA TRP A 591 14.30 -11.52 -8.88
C TRP A 591 14.78 -12.84 -8.29
N GLU A 592 15.55 -12.77 -7.20
CA GLU A 592 15.96 -13.96 -6.48
C GLU A 592 14.75 -14.56 -5.76
N ASN A 593 14.63 -15.89 -5.77
CA ASN A 593 13.63 -16.58 -4.95
C ASN A 593 14.33 -17.29 -3.78
N PRO A 594 14.63 -16.57 -2.68
CA PRO A 594 15.36 -17.13 -1.55
C PRO A 594 14.58 -18.26 -0.87
N MET A 595 13.25 -18.32 -1.02
CA MET A 595 12.46 -19.43 -0.49
C MET A 595 12.77 -20.76 -1.18
N THR A 596 13.06 -20.75 -2.49
CA THR A 596 13.48 -21.96 -3.22
C THR A 596 14.90 -22.38 -2.86
N ALA A 597 15.79 -21.42 -2.57
CA ALA A 597 17.15 -21.70 -2.13
C ALA A 597 17.23 -22.19 -0.66
N ALA A 598 16.27 -21.79 0.18
CA ALA A 598 16.17 -22.21 1.58
C ALA A 598 15.47 -23.57 1.77
N MET A 599 14.74 -24.07 0.77
CA MET A 599 14.08 -25.38 0.78
C MET A 599 15.04 -26.46 0.27
N LYS A 600 15.44 -27.42 1.12
CA LYS A 600 16.25 -28.56 0.66
C LYS A 600 15.37 -29.56 -0.10
N PRO A 601 15.91 -30.32 -1.08
CA PRO A 601 15.19 -31.44 -1.69
C PRO A 601 14.81 -32.46 -0.61
N GLY A 602 13.51 -32.58 -0.31
CA GLY A 602 12.99 -33.40 0.80
C GLY A 602 12.20 -32.60 1.84
N ASP A 603 12.40 -31.27 1.91
CA ASP A 603 11.58 -30.34 2.71
C ASP A 603 10.25 -29.96 1.99
N MET A 604 9.76 -30.81 1.07
CA MET A 604 8.36 -30.73 0.57
C MET A 604 7.34 -31.13 1.65
N ASP A 605 7.71 -30.95 2.91
CA ASP A 605 6.76 -30.99 4.00
C ASP A 605 6.07 -29.64 4.02
N SER A 606 4.75 -29.67 3.79
CA SER A 606 3.73 -28.60 3.75
C SER A 606 3.79 -27.47 4.80
N ARG A 607 4.80 -27.45 5.67
CA ARG A 607 4.99 -26.48 6.74
C ARG A 607 5.67 -25.23 6.17
N ALA A 608 4.86 -24.30 5.68
CA ALA A 608 5.28 -22.96 5.26
C ALA A 608 6.19 -22.31 6.32
N MET A 609 7.51 -22.36 6.12
CA MET A 609 8.47 -21.81 7.07
C MET A 609 8.63 -20.31 6.85
N PHE A 610 7.89 -19.51 7.62
CA PHE A 610 8.25 -18.12 7.89
C PHE A 610 9.50 -18.11 8.80
N SER A 611 10.69 -18.33 8.23
CA SER A 611 11.97 -18.24 8.94
C SER A 611 12.18 -16.80 9.43
N GLN A 612 11.88 -16.53 10.71
CA GLN A 612 11.84 -15.15 11.23
C GLN A 612 13.21 -14.47 11.30
N THR A 613 14.27 -15.17 11.67
CA THR A 613 15.49 -14.47 12.16
C THR A 613 16.51 -14.23 11.06
N ASP A 614 16.73 -15.21 10.18
CA ASP A 614 17.71 -15.09 9.10
C ASP A 614 17.11 -14.43 7.85
N LEU A 615 15.83 -14.71 7.55
CA LEU A 615 15.15 -14.08 6.42
C LEU A 615 14.87 -12.60 6.67
N GLN A 616 14.45 -12.19 7.89
CA GLN A 616 14.29 -10.76 8.19
C GLN A 616 15.63 -10.01 8.16
N ARG A 617 16.74 -10.61 8.61
CA ARG A 617 18.07 -10.01 8.52
C ARG A 617 18.58 -9.93 7.08
N THR A 618 18.21 -10.89 6.23
CA THR A 618 18.60 -10.94 4.81
C THR A 618 17.76 -9.99 3.97
N LEU A 619 16.44 -9.95 4.19
CA LEU A 619 15.49 -9.05 3.51
C LEU A 619 15.53 -7.61 4.04
N ARG A 620 15.88 -7.43 5.31
CA ARG A 620 16.08 -6.13 5.95
C ARG A 620 17.42 -6.13 6.70
N PRO A 621 18.55 -5.92 6.02
CA PRO A 621 19.82 -5.68 6.69
C PRO A 621 19.75 -4.34 7.42
N ALA A 622 19.15 -4.32 8.62
CA ALA A 622 19.10 -3.15 9.47
C ALA A 622 20.55 -2.73 9.77
N GLY A 623 20.99 -1.63 9.14
CA GLY A 623 22.28 -1.01 9.44
C GLY A 623 23.48 -1.37 8.56
N THR A 624 23.36 -2.18 7.50
CA THR A 624 24.52 -2.45 6.61
C THR A 624 24.54 -1.63 5.31
N ARG A 625 23.43 -0.96 4.95
CA ARG A 625 23.35 -0.10 3.77
C ARG A 625 22.77 1.27 4.14
N PRO A 626 23.30 2.37 3.57
CA PRO A 626 22.77 3.71 3.86
C PRO A 626 21.30 3.82 3.41
N PRO A 627 20.46 4.62 4.11
CA PRO A 627 19.03 4.76 3.81
C PRO A 627 18.75 5.43 2.45
N LEU A 628 19.76 6.03 1.84
CA LEU A 628 19.68 6.50 0.46
C LEU A 628 20.54 5.56 -0.39
N GLY A 629 20.01 5.15 -1.54
CA GLY A 629 20.60 4.23 -2.51
C GLY A 629 22.12 4.23 -2.63
N ARG A 630 22.74 3.05 -2.86
CA ARG A 630 24.16 2.98 -3.21
C ARG A 630 24.42 3.77 -4.52
N ALA A 631 25.36 4.72 -4.42
CA ALA A 631 26.04 5.46 -5.48
C ALA A 631 25.28 6.53 -6.31
N ASN A 632 24.03 6.33 -6.74
CA ASN A 632 23.50 7.18 -7.84
C ASN A 632 22.98 8.59 -7.45
N HIS A 633 22.77 8.90 -6.17
CA HIS A 633 22.18 10.20 -5.77
C HIS A 633 23.07 11.06 -4.85
N TYR A 634 24.09 10.47 -4.22
CA TYR A 634 25.03 11.23 -3.39
C TYR A 634 25.98 12.12 -4.20
N ALA A 635 26.23 11.81 -5.47
CA ALA A 635 27.09 12.62 -6.34
C ALA A 635 26.33 13.77 -7.02
N LEU A 636 25.05 13.59 -7.34
CA LEU A 636 24.24 14.61 -8.03
C LEU A 636 23.78 15.74 -7.10
N LEU A 637 23.58 15.48 -5.81
CA LEU A 637 23.13 16.51 -4.87
C LEU A 637 24.18 17.64 -4.68
N PRO A 638 25.48 17.35 -4.44
CA PRO A 638 26.49 18.39 -4.45
C PRO A 638 26.73 18.92 -5.85
N VAL A 639 26.81 18.10 -6.90
CA VAL A 639 27.15 18.60 -8.25
C VAL A 639 26.04 19.48 -8.85
N ILE A 640 24.76 19.20 -8.60
CA ILE A 640 23.65 20.05 -9.06
C ILE A 640 23.49 21.27 -8.17
N LEU A 641 23.50 21.15 -6.83
CA LEU A 641 23.32 22.33 -5.96
C LEU A 641 24.57 23.23 -5.95
N VAL A 642 25.77 22.66 -6.02
CA VAL A 642 27.03 23.40 -6.16
C VAL A 642 27.21 23.87 -7.60
N GLY A 643 26.83 23.11 -8.62
CA GLY A 643 26.85 23.56 -10.02
C GLY A 643 25.87 24.69 -10.31
N LEU A 644 24.62 24.57 -9.84
CA LEU A 644 23.62 25.64 -9.87
C LEU A 644 24.04 26.83 -9.01
N GLY A 645 24.57 26.55 -7.82
CA GLY A 645 25.09 27.57 -6.92
C GLY A 645 26.23 28.35 -7.55
N LEU A 646 27.22 27.68 -8.14
CA LEU A 646 28.37 28.28 -8.82
C LEU A 646 27.96 28.99 -10.11
N ALA A 647 27.01 28.46 -10.89
CA ALA A 647 26.49 29.12 -12.09
C ALA A 647 25.70 30.39 -11.75
N VAL A 648 24.83 30.32 -10.74
CA VAL A 648 24.10 31.49 -10.24
C VAL A 648 25.06 32.48 -9.62
N LEU A 649 26.03 32.05 -8.81
CA LEU A 649 27.03 32.93 -8.19
C LEU A 649 27.95 33.58 -9.24
N SER A 650 28.45 32.82 -10.21
CA SER A 650 29.32 33.33 -11.28
C SER A 650 28.59 34.28 -12.23
N TYR A 651 27.26 34.20 -12.36
CA TYR A 651 26.45 35.12 -13.17
C TYR A 651 25.87 36.29 -12.36
N CYS A 652 25.63 36.08 -11.05
CA CYS A 652 25.15 37.12 -10.14
C CYS A 652 26.27 38.04 -9.67
N PHE A 653 27.48 37.51 -9.50
CA PHE A 653 28.65 38.18 -8.94
C PHE A 653 29.91 38.15 -9.83
N GLY A 654 29.83 37.57 -11.03
CA GLY A 654 30.89 37.75 -12.03
C GLY A 654 30.70 39.10 -12.72
N ASP A 655 31.76 39.91 -12.70
CA ASP A 655 31.84 41.23 -13.33
C ASP A 655 31.64 41.19 -14.86
#